data_AF-A0A9D2DPZ4-F1
#
_entry.id   AF-A0A9D2DPZ4-F1
#
_cell.length_a   1.000
_cell.length_b   1.000
_cell.length_c   1.000
_cell.angle_alpha   90.00
_cell.angle_beta   90.00
_cell.angle_gamma   90.00
#
_symmetry.space_group_name_H-M   'P 1'
#
loop_
_entity.id
_entity.type
_entity.pdbx_description
1 polymer ?
#
loop_
_entity_poly.entity_id
_entity_poly.type
_entity_poly.pdbx_seq_one_letter_code
_entity_poly.pdbx_strand_id
1 'polypeptide(L)'
;GGIAVPDGRNTVVLLNTADEITVTGGVSITLAENTVSGAVSATGVNYLLMQDNAVDGGITTTGSENTYGDDLYDPTVREENGVNEDLLPKTNVEIFAGMEHKTSVRTADETLELQRYLSLSARNQTYGIVPPGLYTEDALALAGVTDYSLYAYGVAVEFEEYESTVFTMNNCQDVTIYGLYISHELNANGQGTVIEKGDGYVIIQTDPGYLPDLTDTHYYPDSGSLYVEAFRPGEETPFADIGFQSITYLGDGKHRCVLRSDRGQELEVGGKITVRGNGTSVVVLTGCGDVRFEDFSIISGAGFGFQERNGDGNTQLYRVAITPKAAPVLDPDIDQDLYSDGLIWTDEQGRLRGPAPLISTCDATHSTNMRVGPQVVNCLFENMTDDGTNISGEFGKVVSFNAEGNKLTYTAGDNYYSGLPANFQVGDTALIFTRGGKLLATATVTAEPESAGYQTYTLTLDQAVTLEDGALIENLSANGAGFLFDNCLVDTTRSRGFLLKAPDGTITNCTIRNVGMAAVLVKPEINDGWNECGYVTNLEITNNIFENTGFYGNQAIASPISIAGDGAASTDPAMLMHQDILIQNNIVIDRNTDYALYIHGAQNVKVLDNDFGARKGVADDQAASVRIDGAYDVEVSDNVYPENAATKVELSSQTRKIYGTDIAVPPIGNYAAVSAATVYTEDGWQVELTIENIAEETVTFTLAFADTTSAGLFADGTAIPTLTLNAGEVRKLYFPVQTLPSDMSPRQSYAQVDVLAQTATGSEGVFESQVTFNGAIKAPAEGDIDWTEIPGIGQEGTMRGEYIAGDARFAWDDENLYMRVEVTDDVQYDCENADELWDWDSLQIGFSPNRVGYFVYSIGLIDGEVSIHADDDQFGSLAGTWLTQEQMPSTITRDDEQEITTYTMAIPWSLLGLEGNAPAGESFWFDIVINDRDGAIGAPGEQVQWDRNFLEYYGGIASGRQPAKFGAITLIDEPFVIPDADTAALEKAVADAKAIDTTGYTAASAAALEQAIQAAETLLAGELSVNDQEAVNAAVRAIDAAVDGLVELADTAALEKAVADAKAMDTTGYTAASVEALEQAIQAAEALLAGELSVNDQKAVDAAAQAIADAIDGLEKATDPEPGTDPEPGTEPGTKPSEENPTTGEPFGARGLLPLTALSALMAAAALLGRRYTRRRGGFGK
;
A
#
# COMPACT_ATOMS: atom_id res chain seq x y z
N GLY A 1 -29.12 39.21 -42.68
CA GLY A 1 -30.25 39.90 -42.02
C GLY A 1 -30.03 39.89 -40.53
N GLY A 2 -30.48 40.89 -39.77
CA GLY A 2 -30.45 40.83 -38.30
C GLY A 2 -31.42 39.79 -37.72
N ILE A 3 -31.00 39.09 -36.66
CA ILE A 3 -31.82 38.16 -35.88
C ILE A 3 -32.11 38.80 -34.51
N ALA A 4 -33.36 38.73 -34.03
CA ALA A 4 -33.76 39.29 -32.74
C ALA A 4 -34.54 38.27 -31.91
N VAL A 5 -34.13 38.07 -30.66
CA VAL A 5 -34.68 37.09 -29.71
C VAL A 5 -35.09 37.81 -28.40
N PRO A 6 -36.31 38.37 -28.32
CA PRO A 6 -36.84 38.95 -27.09
C PRO A 6 -37.46 37.87 -26.19
N ASP A 7 -37.15 37.92 -24.88
CA ASP A 7 -37.75 37.11 -23.81
C ASP A 7 -37.76 35.59 -24.08
N GLY A 8 -36.70 35.07 -24.72
CA GLY A 8 -36.62 33.68 -25.17
C GLY A 8 -36.62 32.65 -24.03
N ARG A 9 -37.31 31.52 -24.22
CA ARG A 9 -37.37 30.40 -23.27
C ARG A 9 -37.02 29.12 -24.01
N ASN A 10 -35.87 28.53 -23.68
CA ASN A 10 -35.26 27.42 -24.41
C ASN A 10 -35.21 27.71 -25.93
N THR A 11 -34.38 28.68 -26.32
CA THR A 11 -34.31 29.17 -27.71
C THR A 11 -32.91 29.02 -28.28
N VAL A 12 -32.81 28.28 -29.38
CA VAL A 12 -31.54 27.99 -30.06
C VAL A 12 -31.47 28.74 -31.39
N VAL A 13 -30.33 29.38 -31.66
CA VAL A 13 -29.97 29.94 -32.97
C VAL A 13 -28.73 29.16 -33.44
N LEU A 14 -28.92 28.29 -34.43
CA LEU A 14 -27.92 27.32 -34.90
C LEU A 14 -27.70 27.47 -36.42
N LEU A 15 -26.45 27.46 -36.88
CA LEU A 15 -26.08 27.40 -38.31
C LEU A 15 -26.65 28.55 -39.18
N ASN A 16 -26.85 29.75 -38.63
CA ASN A 16 -27.39 30.90 -39.38
C ASN A 16 -26.28 31.79 -39.98
N THR A 17 -26.63 32.52 -41.04
CA THR A 17 -25.86 33.68 -41.51
C THR A 17 -26.62 34.98 -41.24
N ALA A 18 -26.07 35.85 -40.38
CA ALA A 18 -26.73 37.05 -39.89
C ALA A 18 -25.91 38.34 -40.12
N ASP A 19 -26.59 39.49 -40.12
CA ASP A 19 -25.92 40.80 -40.13
C ASP A 19 -25.58 41.24 -38.69
N GLU A 20 -26.41 40.84 -37.72
CA GLU A 20 -26.33 41.09 -36.28
C GLU A 20 -27.21 40.03 -35.56
N ILE A 21 -26.92 39.72 -34.30
CA ILE A 21 -27.82 38.93 -33.44
C ILE A 21 -28.05 39.72 -32.13
N THR A 22 -29.31 39.94 -31.77
CA THR A 22 -29.71 40.65 -30.54
C THR A 22 -30.66 39.81 -29.69
N VAL A 23 -30.23 39.44 -28.49
CA VAL A 23 -31.03 38.77 -27.46
C VAL A 23 -31.33 39.76 -26.34
N THR A 24 -32.55 39.80 -25.82
CA THR A 24 -32.94 40.73 -24.74
C THR A 24 -33.99 40.08 -23.86
N GLY A 25 -33.62 39.76 -22.62
CA GLY A 25 -34.41 38.87 -21.77
C GLY A 25 -34.29 37.40 -22.22
N GLY A 26 -34.27 36.47 -21.27
CA GLY A 26 -34.45 35.05 -21.59
C GLY A 26 -34.05 34.12 -20.45
N VAL A 27 -34.59 32.89 -20.47
CA VAL A 27 -34.34 31.88 -19.40
C VAL A 27 -33.21 30.92 -19.78
N SER A 28 -33.18 30.48 -21.05
CA SER A 28 -32.13 29.61 -21.60
C SER A 28 -32.04 29.89 -23.10
N ILE A 29 -30.84 30.26 -23.55
CA ILE A 29 -30.53 30.67 -24.93
C ILE A 29 -29.22 29.99 -25.36
N THR A 30 -29.21 29.40 -26.56
CA THR A 30 -27.99 28.89 -27.18
C THR A 30 -27.77 29.59 -28.52
N LEU A 31 -26.57 30.12 -28.74
CA LEU A 31 -26.11 30.58 -30.05
C LEU A 31 -24.95 29.65 -30.46
N ALA A 32 -25.11 28.85 -31.52
CA ALA A 32 -24.11 27.88 -31.95
C ALA A 32 -23.83 27.95 -33.46
N GLU A 33 -22.56 27.86 -33.87
CA GLU A 33 -22.11 27.80 -35.27
C GLU A 33 -22.68 28.89 -36.21
N ASN A 34 -22.98 30.10 -35.70
CA ASN A 34 -23.51 31.16 -36.55
C ASN A 34 -22.40 32.01 -37.17
N THR A 35 -22.55 32.37 -38.45
CA THR A 35 -21.71 33.38 -39.11
C THR A 35 -22.38 34.74 -39.02
N VAL A 36 -21.78 35.70 -38.32
CA VAL A 36 -22.36 37.02 -38.05
C VAL A 36 -21.42 38.12 -38.55
N SER A 37 -21.78 38.81 -39.63
CA SER A 37 -20.94 39.86 -40.25
C SER A 37 -21.00 41.22 -39.51
N GLY A 38 -21.31 41.18 -38.23
CA GLY A 38 -21.58 42.30 -37.34
C GLY A 38 -21.57 41.80 -35.90
N ALA A 39 -22.22 42.50 -34.98
CA ALA A 39 -22.12 42.19 -33.55
C ALA A 39 -23.14 41.13 -33.09
N VAL A 40 -22.80 40.43 -32.02
CA VAL A 40 -23.73 39.67 -31.19
C VAL A 40 -23.89 40.38 -29.84
N SER A 41 -25.13 40.55 -29.39
CA SER A 41 -25.44 41.16 -28.10
C SER A 41 -26.54 40.40 -27.38
N ALA A 42 -26.23 39.87 -26.20
CA ALA A 42 -27.18 39.38 -25.22
C ALA A 42 -27.27 40.34 -24.02
N THR A 43 -28.44 40.40 -23.39
CA THR A 43 -28.67 41.27 -22.22
C THR A 43 -29.80 40.68 -21.37
N GLY A 44 -29.53 40.43 -20.09
CA GLY A 44 -30.54 39.90 -19.15
C GLY A 44 -30.99 38.47 -19.47
N VAL A 45 -30.05 37.58 -19.83
CA VAL A 45 -30.33 36.16 -20.08
C VAL A 45 -29.84 35.34 -18.89
N ASN A 46 -30.70 34.50 -18.31
CA ASN A 46 -30.38 33.74 -17.09
C ASN A 46 -29.37 32.60 -17.31
N TYR A 47 -29.35 32.00 -18.50
CA TYR A 47 -28.40 30.97 -18.92
C TYR A 47 -28.11 31.14 -20.42
N LEU A 48 -26.84 31.23 -20.79
CA LEU A 48 -26.41 31.55 -22.16
C LEU A 48 -25.20 30.72 -22.56
N LEU A 49 -25.39 29.82 -23.52
CA LEU A 49 -24.32 29.15 -24.25
C LEU A 49 -24.02 29.92 -25.54
N MET A 50 -22.75 30.24 -25.77
CA MET A 50 -22.25 30.68 -27.07
C MET A 50 -21.04 29.85 -27.49
N GLN A 51 -21.19 29.07 -28.57
CA GLN A 51 -20.17 28.15 -29.07
C GLN A 51 -19.94 28.31 -30.59
N ASP A 52 -18.66 28.36 -30.99
CA ASP A 52 -18.19 28.39 -32.38
C ASP A 52 -18.87 29.43 -33.30
N ASN A 53 -19.22 30.61 -32.78
CA ASN A 53 -19.82 31.67 -33.59
C ASN A 53 -18.75 32.53 -34.27
N ALA A 54 -18.71 32.51 -35.60
CA ALA A 54 -17.85 33.38 -36.41
C ALA A 54 -18.40 34.82 -36.45
N VAL A 55 -18.00 35.67 -35.48
CA VAL A 55 -18.54 37.03 -35.27
C VAL A 55 -17.52 38.13 -35.66
N ASP A 56 -17.80 38.90 -36.73
CA ASP A 56 -16.94 40.02 -37.19
C ASP A 56 -16.98 41.26 -36.28
N GLY A 57 -18.12 41.52 -35.62
CA GLY A 57 -18.41 42.79 -34.93
C GLY A 57 -18.25 42.77 -33.40
N GLY A 58 -17.80 41.65 -32.83
CA GLY A 58 -17.65 41.45 -31.39
C GLY A 58 -18.92 41.00 -30.66
N ILE A 59 -18.72 40.51 -29.43
CA ILE A 59 -19.74 39.88 -28.58
C ILE A 59 -19.93 40.71 -27.30
N THR A 60 -21.16 40.75 -26.77
CA THR A 60 -21.51 41.42 -25.50
C THR A 60 -22.61 40.67 -24.76
N THR A 61 -22.48 40.50 -23.43
CA THR A 61 -23.37 39.67 -22.58
C THR A 61 -23.86 40.45 -21.34
N THR A 62 -24.36 41.68 -21.55
CA THR A 62 -24.54 42.67 -20.46
C THR A 62 -25.60 42.24 -19.45
N GLY A 63 -25.18 41.86 -18.24
CA GLY A 63 -26.09 41.45 -17.17
C GLY A 63 -26.83 40.15 -17.49
N SER A 64 -26.23 39.27 -18.29
CA SER A 64 -26.59 37.85 -18.33
C SER A 64 -25.91 37.11 -17.17
N GLU A 65 -26.47 35.97 -16.80
CA GLU A 65 -25.99 35.06 -15.75
C GLU A 65 -25.77 33.67 -16.36
N ASN A 66 -25.07 32.77 -15.65
CA ASN A 66 -24.76 31.40 -16.07
C ASN A 66 -24.33 31.29 -17.55
N THR A 67 -23.35 32.10 -17.91
CA THR A 67 -22.77 32.20 -19.25
C THR A 67 -21.66 31.16 -19.43
N TYR A 68 -21.57 30.48 -20.57
CA TYR A 68 -20.49 29.52 -20.88
C TYR A 68 -20.31 29.33 -22.40
N GLY A 69 -19.25 28.61 -22.78
CA GLY A 69 -18.84 28.35 -24.16
C GLY A 69 -17.67 29.21 -24.64
N ASP A 70 -16.98 28.74 -25.67
CA ASP A 70 -15.64 29.20 -26.07
C ASP A 70 -15.64 30.56 -26.80
N ASP A 71 -16.82 31.07 -27.15
CA ASP A 71 -16.99 32.45 -27.64
C ASP A 71 -16.94 33.50 -26.51
N LEU A 72 -17.07 33.06 -25.25
CA LEU A 72 -17.15 33.93 -24.06
C LEU A 72 -15.93 33.80 -23.16
N TYR A 73 -15.33 32.61 -23.10
CA TYR A 73 -14.18 32.28 -22.27
C TYR A 73 -13.08 31.65 -23.13
N ASP A 74 -11.82 31.95 -22.83
CA ASP A 74 -10.67 31.31 -23.49
C ASP A 74 -10.40 29.96 -22.79
N PRO A 75 -10.65 28.80 -23.44
CA PRO A 75 -10.50 27.48 -22.81
C PRO A 75 -9.04 27.12 -22.51
N THR A 76 -8.06 27.95 -22.90
CA THR A 76 -6.64 27.80 -22.54
C THR A 76 -6.25 28.57 -21.28
N VAL A 77 -7.16 29.38 -20.70
CA VAL A 77 -6.90 30.11 -19.45
C VAL A 77 -7.11 29.21 -18.23
N ARG A 78 -6.14 29.24 -17.32
CA ARG A 78 -6.19 28.68 -15.96
C ARG A 78 -5.91 29.82 -14.97
N GLU A 79 -6.58 29.82 -13.81
CA GLU A 79 -6.39 30.88 -12.81
C GLU A 79 -5.28 30.51 -11.81
N GLU A 80 -5.47 29.42 -11.06
CA GLU A 80 -4.51 28.80 -10.15
C GLU A 80 -4.56 27.27 -10.34
N ASN A 81 -4.15 26.48 -9.35
CA ASN A 81 -4.32 25.02 -9.38
C ASN A 81 -5.81 24.64 -9.28
N GLY A 82 -6.17 23.45 -9.74
CA GLY A 82 -7.54 22.95 -9.76
C GLY A 82 -8.40 23.55 -10.88
N VAL A 83 -9.70 23.27 -10.80
CA VAL A 83 -10.65 23.55 -11.89
C VAL A 83 -10.96 25.04 -12.04
N ASN A 84 -10.89 25.54 -13.28
CA ASN A 84 -11.53 26.80 -13.64
C ASN A 84 -13.04 26.56 -13.80
N GLU A 85 -13.81 26.84 -12.74
CA GLU A 85 -15.26 26.62 -12.73
C GLU A 85 -16.01 27.43 -13.81
N ASP A 86 -15.47 28.56 -14.30
CA ASP A 86 -16.11 29.36 -15.38
C ASP A 86 -16.15 28.63 -16.73
N LEU A 87 -15.25 27.66 -16.97
CA LEU A 87 -15.24 26.83 -18.19
C LEU A 87 -16.24 25.65 -18.15
N LEU A 88 -16.75 25.30 -16.95
CA LEU A 88 -17.66 24.17 -16.76
C LEU A 88 -19.06 24.45 -17.34
N PRO A 89 -19.76 23.42 -17.87
CA PRO A 89 -21.12 23.55 -18.38
C PRO A 89 -22.09 24.07 -17.32
N LYS A 90 -23.01 24.97 -17.71
CA LYS A 90 -24.06 25.48 -16.81
C LYS A 90 -25.38 24.79 -17.12
N THR A 91 -25.71 23.76 -16.34
CA THR A 91 -26.93 22.97 -16.49
C THR A 91 -28.17 23.76 -16.05
N ASN A 92 -29.24 23.70 -16.84
CA ASN A 92 -30.51 24.34 -16.52
C ASN A 92 -31.67 23.34 -16.70
N VAL A 93 -31.71 22.36 -15.81
CA VAL A 93 -32.72 21.31 -15.75
C VAL A 93 -34.14 21.85 -15.52
N GLU A 94 -34.26 22.99 -14.84
CA GLU A 94 -35.53 23.59 -14.42
C GLU A 94 -36.40 24.07 -15.59
N ILE A 95 -35.84 24.32 -16.78
CA ILE A 95 -36.65 24.69 -17.96
C ILE A 95 -37.55 23.56 -18.44
N PHE A 96 -37.18 22.30 -18.20
CA PHE A 96 -37.93 21.13 -18.65
C PHE A 96 -39.01 20.70 -17.63
N ALA A 97 -38.91 21.14 -16.38
CA ALA A 97 -39.76 20.71 -15.28
C ALA A 97 -41.25 21.06 -15.48
N GLY A 98 -42.03 20.09 -15.96
CA GLY A 98 -43.45 20.25 -16.32
C GLY A 98 -43.71 20.72 -17.76
N MET A 99 -42.76 20.53 -18.67
CA MET A 99 -43.04 20.58 -20.11
C MET A 99 -43.89 19.38 -20.57
N GLU A 100 -44.53 19.50 -21.74
CA GLU A 100 -45.23 18.40 -22.42
C GLU A 100 -44.21 17.58 -23.22
N HIS A 101 -44.06 16.29 -22.90
CA HIS A 101 -43.21 15.36 -23.63
C HIS A 101 -43.66 15.16 -25.08
N LYS A 102 -42.70 15.13 -26.00
CA LYS A 102 -42.92 14.78 -27.41
C LYS A 102 -42.37 13.40 -27.70
N THR A 103 -43.09 12.56 -28.44
CA THR A 103 -42.50 11.32 -29.01
C THR A 103 -41.74 11.59 -30.31
N SER A 104 -42.08 12.68 -31.02
CA SER A 104 -41.79 12.80 -32.46
C SER A 104 -41.21 14.14 -32.92
N VAL A 105 -40.33 14.04 -33.91
CA VAL A 105 -39.75 15.15 -34.68
C VAL A 105 -40.56 15.38 -35.95
N ARG A 106 -40.92 16.64 -36.20
CA ARG A 106 -41.61 17.06 -37.42
C ARG A 106 -40.61 17.56 -38.46
N THR A 107 -40.50 16.85 -39.58
CA THR A 107 -39.70 17.25 -40.74
C THR A 107 -40.50 18.13 -41.71
N ALA A 108 -39.94 18.43 -42.89
CA ALA A 108 -40.64 19.15 -43.95
C ALA A 108 -41.78 18.35 -44.59
N ASP A 109 -41.61 17.02 -44.70
CA ASP A 109 -42.50 16.14 -45.48
C ASP A 109 -43.34 15.20 -44.58
N GLU A 110 -42.82 14.78 -43.43
CA GLU A 110 -43.47 13.84 -42.50
C GLU A 110 -43.13 14.10 -41.01
N THR A 111 -43.86 13.45 -40.11
CA THR A 111 -43.54 13.37 -38.68
C THR A 111 -43.05 11.96 -38.36
N LEU A 112 -41.99 11.85 -37.56
CA LEU A 112 -41.30 10.60 -37.21
C LEU A 112 -41.03 10.57 -35.71
N GLU A 113 -41.17 9.42 -35.04
CA GLU A 113 -40.66 9.25 -33.67
C GLU A 113 -39.14 9.54 -33.62
N LEU A 114 -38.63 10.02 -32.49
CA LEU A 114 -37.27 10.58 -32.37
C LEU A 114 -36.19 9.57 -32.79
N GLN A 115 -36.19 8.35 -32.25
CA GLN A 115 -35.23 7.31 -32.60
C GLN A 115 -35.33 6.90 -34.08
N ARG A 116 -36.53 6.99 -34.68
CA ARG A 116 -36.72 6.77 -36.11
C ARG A 116 -36.15 7.90 -36.97
N TYR A 117 -36.20 9.14 -36.49
CA TYR A 117 -35.57 10.30 -37.14
C TYR A 117 -34.04 10.23 -37.07
N LEU A 118 -33.46 9.91 -35.92
CA LEU A 118 -32.00 9.70 -35.75
C LEU A 118 -31.50 8.59 -36.69
N SER A 119 -32.21 7.44 -36.71
CA SER A 119 -31.94 6.32 -37.61
C SER A 119 -32.04 6.64 -39.12
N LEU A 120 -32.64 7.77 -39.51
CA LEU A 120 -32.79 8.18 -40.91
C LEU A 120 -31.84 9.31 -41.30
N SER A 121 -31.60 10.28 -40.42
CA SER A 121 -30.61 11.35 -40.64
C SER A 121 -29.21 10.76 -40.79
N ALA A 122 -28.75 9.96 -39.81
CA ALA A 122 -27.45 9.27 -39.80
C ALA A 122 -27.20 8.26 -40.95
N ARG A 123 -28.18 8.03 -41.84
CA ARG A 123 -28.05 7.17 -43.03
C ARG A 123 -28.10 7.92 -44.36
N ASN A 124 -28.49 9.20 -44.35
CA ASN A 124 -28.76 9.98 -45.56
C ASN A 124 -28.11 11.37 -45.55
N GLN A 125 -27.51 11.78 -44.42
CA GLN A 125 -26.96 13.11 -44.17
C GLN A 125 -25.70 12.98 -43.30
N THR A 126 -24.75 13.92 -43.42
CA THR A 126 -23.60 14.04 -42.51
C THR A 126 -23.94 14.78 -41.21
N TYR A 127 -25.18 15.28 -41.07
CA TYR A 127 -25.65 15.86 -39.83
C TYR A 127 -27.18 15.76 -39.68
N GLY A 128 -27.66 15.85 -38.44
CA GLY A 128 -29.07 15.95 -38.08
C GLY A 128 -29.30 17.03 -37.02
N ILE A 129 -30.51 17.58 -36.95
CA ILE A 129 -30.90 18.61 -35.96
C ILE A 129 -32.19 18.16 -35.25
N VAL A 130 -32.20 18.10 -33.92
CA VAL A 130 -33.41 17.83 -33.12
C VAL A 130 -33.97 19.17 -32.60
N PRO A 131 -35.26 19.51 -32.82
CA PRO A 131 -35.83 20.78 -32.37
C PRO A 131 -35.98 20.88 -30.84
N PRO A 132 -35.62 22.02 -30.19
CA PRO A 132 -35.64 22.19 -28.74
C PRO A 132 -36.95 21.81 -28.02
N GLY A 133 -36.81 21.30 -26.80
CA GLY A 133 -37.89 20.92 -25.87
C GLY A 133 -37.72 19.51 -25.28
N LEU A 134 -38.67 19.08 -24.46
CA LEU A 134 -38.70 17.76 -23.82
C LEU A 134 -39.26 16.68 -24.75
N TYR A 135 -38.69 15.48 -24.70
CA TYR A 135 -39.06 14.28 -25.46
C TYR A 135 -39.17 13.06 -24.54
N THR A 136 -39.92 12.04 -24.97
CA THR A 136 -39.92 10.68 -24.40
C THR A 136 -39.67 9.63 -25.48
N GLU A 137 -38.91 8.58 -25.14
CA GLU A 137 -38.60 7.37 -25.92
C GLU A 137 -38.30 6.22 -24.92
N ASP A 138 -38.37 4.96 -25.38
CA ASP A 138 -37.88 3.80 -24.59
C ASP A 138 -36.33 3.75 -24.57
N ALA A 139 -35.71 3.95 -25.74
CA ALA A 139 -34.26 3.95 -25.92
C ALA A 139 -33.83 4.61 -27.26
N LEU A 140 -32.65 5.24 -27.27
CA LEU A 140 -31.96 5.74 -28.45
C LEU A 140 -30.83 4.80 -28.88
N ALA A 141 -30.58 4.70 -30.18
CA ALA A 141 -29.54 3.82 -30.72
C ALA A 141 -28.93 4.31 -32.04
N LEU A 142 -27.60 4.40 -32.08
CA LEU A 142 -26.80 4.55 -33.30
C LEU A 142 -25.96 3.29 -33.52
N ALA A 143 -25.89 2.79 -34.76
CA ALA A 143 -25.14 1.59 -35.09
C ALA A 143 -24.58 1.63 -36.51
N GLY A 144 -23.27 1.40 -36.67
CA GLY A 144 -22.59 1.45 -37.97
C GLY A 144 -22.61 2.83 -38.62
N VAL A 145 -22.49 3.90 -37.82
CA VAL A 145 -22.51 5.30 -38.28
C VAL A 145 -21.08 5.82 -38.44
N THR A 146 -20.84 6.64 -39.47
CA THR A 146 -19.55 7.30 -39.71
C THR A 146 -19.74 8.66 -40.36
N ASP A 147 -18.91 9.66 -40.01
CA ASP A 147 -18.95 11.03 -40.56
C ASP A 147 -20.33 11.68 -40.30
N TYR A 148 -20.66 11.87 -39.00
CA TYR A 148 -21.99 12.32 -38.58
C TYR A 148 -22.02 13.23 -37.33
N SER A 149 -22.65 14.40 -37.46
CA SER A 149 -22.90 15.33 -36.34
C SER A 149 -24.38 15.43 -35.96
N LEU A 150 -24.73 15.21 -34.69
CA LEU A 150 -26.08 15.43 -34.17
C LEU A 150 -26.15 16.72 -33.36
N TYR A 151 -26.99 17.67 -33.76
CA TYR A 151 -27.26 18.88 -32.99
C TYR A 151 -28.58 18.74 -32.22
N ALA A 152 -28.50 18.69 -30.89
CA ALA A 152 -29.66 18.62 -30.00
C ALA A 152 -29.56 19.60 -28.81
N TYR A 153 -28.89 20.74 -29.01
CA TYR A 153 -29.00 21.92 -28.14
C TYR A 153 -30.46 22.23 -27.75
N GLY A 154 -30.69 22.47 -26.46
CA GLY A 154 -32.03 22.77 -25.93
C GLY A 154 -33.01 21.58 -25.93
N VAL A 155 -32.55 20.37 -26.20
CA VAL A 155 -33.35 19.13 -26.15
C VAL A 155 -33.09 18.39 -24.85
N ALA A 156 -34.16 17.90 -24.23
CA ALA A 156 -34.09 16.87 -23.20
C ALA A 156 -34.85 15.63 -23.67
N VAL A 157 -34.32 14.45 -23.36
CA VAL A 157 -35.01 13.16 -23.49
C VAL A 157 -35.14 12.56 -22.10
N GLU A 158 -36.38 12.29 -21.70
CA GLU A 158 -36.70 11.51 -20.50
C GLU A 158 -37.12 10.10 -20.93
N PHE A 159 -36.53 9.08 -20.31
CA PHE A 159 -36.78 7.68 -20.66
C PHE A 159 -37.81 7.02 -19.74
N GLU A 160 -38.70 6.21 -20.33
CA GLU A 160 -39.72 5.41 -19.64
C GLU A 160 -39.19 4.04 -19.16
N GLU A 161 -38.05 3.59 -19.68
CA GLU A 161 -37.39 2.32 -19.35
C GLU A 161 -36.29 2.51 -18.27
N TYR A 162 -36.10 1.49 -17.41
CA TYR A 162 -35.15 1.49 -16.29
C TYR A 162 -34.31 0.20 -16.22
N GLU A 163 -34.78 -0.94 -16.74
CA GLU A 163 -34.05 -2.22 -16.71
C GLU A 163 -32.98 -2.33 -17.82
N SER A 164 -33.00 -1.44 -18.82
CA SER A 164 -32.13 -1.51 -20.00
C SER A 164 -31.44 -0.19 -20.35
N THR A 165 -30.42 -0.26 -21.22
CA THR A 165 -29.61 0.90 -21.61
C THR A 165 -30.37 1.88 -22.48
N VAL A 166 -30.45 3.14 -22.06
CA VAL A 166 -31.29 4.16 -22.70
C VAL A 166 -30.63 4.86 -23.91
N PHE A 167 -29.31 4.91 -24.02
CA PHE A 167 -28.63 5.36 -25.25
C PHE A 167 -27.46 4.44 -25.62
N THR A 168 -27.51 3.83 -26.81
CA THR A 168 -26.48 2.90 -27.29
C THR A 168 -25.78 3.38 -28.56
N MET A 169 -24.45 3.20 -28.63
CA MET A 169 -23.63 3.43 -29.82
C MET A 169 -22.80 2.18 -30.13
N ASN A 170 -22.99 1.60 -31.32
CA ASN A 170 -22.41 0.31 -31.69
C ASN A 170 -21.62 0.39 -33.00
N ASN A 171 -20.31 0.16 -32.97
CA ASN A 171 -19.43 0.22 -34.14
C ASN A 171 -19.58 1.55 -34.91
N CYS A 172 -19.51 2.67 -34.19
CA CYS A 172 -19.57 4.02 -34.74
C CYS A 172 -18.16 4.65 -34.75
N GLN A 173 -17.84 5.41 -35.79
CA GLN A 173 -16.55 6.10 -35.96
C GLN A 173 -16.77 7.56 -36.32
N ASP A 174 -16.04 8.52 -35.76
CA ASP A 174 -16.12 9.94 -36.19
C ASP A 174 -17.57 10.47 -36.13
N VAL A 175 -18.12 10.47 -34.90
CA VAL A 175 -19.50 10.87 -34.60
C VAL A 175 -19.51 11.87 -33.45
N THR A 176 -20.13 13.03 -33.64
CA THR A 176 -20.24 14.08 -32.61
C THR A 176 -21.70 14.36 -32.22
N ILE A 177 -21.97 14.48 -30.92
CA ILE A 177 -23.25 14.87 -30.34
C ILE A 177 -23.10 16.26 -29.67
N TYR A 178 -23.69 17.29 -30.27
CA TYR A 178 -23.65 18.69 -29.84
C TYR A 178 -24.94 19.09 -29.11
N GLY A 179 -24.86 19.14 -27.78
CA GLY A 179 -25.96 19.38 -26.86
C GLY A 179 -26.96 18.21 -26.80
N LEU A 180 -27.27 17.74 -25.59
CA LEU A 180 -28.45 16.92 -25.27
C LEU A 180 -28.51 16.73 -23.75
N TYR A 181 -29.70 16.85 -23.14
CA TYR A 181 -29.95 16.41 -21.78
C TYR A 181 -30.60 15.01 -21.78
N ILE A 182 -30.10 14.09 -20.97
CA ILE A 182 -30.68 12.75 -20.73
C ILE A 182 -31.07 12.58 -19.26
N SER A 183 -32.25 12.03 -19.02
CA SER A 183 -32.77 11.65 -17.70
C SER A 183 -33.72 10.45 -17.86
N HIS A 184 -34.12 9.79 -16.77
CA HIS A 184 -35.37 9.02 -16.76
C HIS A 184 -36.57 9.95 -16.44
N GLU A 185 -37.81 9.54 -16.73
CA GLU A 185 -39.03 10.36 -16.44
C GLU A 185 -39.19 10.61 -14.94
N LEU A 186 -39.14 9.54 -14.15
CA LEU A 186 -39.01 9.58 -12.70
C LEU A 186 -37.51 9.72 -12.35
N ASN A 187 -37.17 9.92 -11.07
CA ASN A 187 -35.77 9.81 -10.69
C ASN A 187 -35.35 8.34 -10.73
N ALA A 188 -34.26 8.01 -11.41
CA ALA A 188 -33.71 6.66 -11.48
C ALA A 188 -33.32 6.10 -10.10
N ASN A 189 -32.96 7.00 -9.18
CA ASN A 189 -32.47 6.66 -7.85
C ASN A 189 -33.50 6.95 -6.76
N GLY A 190 -33.62 6.03 -5.81
CA GLY A 190 -34.52 6.14 -4.67
C GLY A 190 -33.94 7.02 -3.57
N GLN A 191 -34.80 7.67 -2.80
CA GLN A 191 -34.39 8.50 -1.66
C GLN A 191 -35.45 8.42 -0.55
N GLY A 192 -35.00 8.37 0.71
CA GLY A 192 -35.91 8.32 1.85
C GLY A 192 -35.34 8.95 3.12
N THR A 193 -36.21 9.55 3.92
CA THR A 193 -35.89 10.16 5.21
C THR A 193 -36.22 9.19 6.36
N VAL A 194 -35.31 9.03 7.31
CA VAL A 194 -35.54 8.26 8.55
C VAL A 194 -36.55 9.01 9.42
N ILE A 195 -37.72 8.40 9.68
CA ILE A 195 -38.79 8.99 10.50
C ILE A 195 -38.91 8.39 11.90
N GLU A 196 -38.37 7.18 12.12
CA GLU A 196 -38.35 6.52 13.42
C GLU A 196 -37.04 5.73 13.58
N LYS A 197 -36.46 5.75 14.77
CA LYS A 197 -35.35 4.88 15.17
C LYS A 197 -35.79 4.02 16.35
N GLY A 198 -35.78 2.70 16.14
CA GLY A 198 -36.04 1.70 17.16
C GLY A 198 -34.77 1.00 17.63
N ASP A 199 -34.95 -0.03 18.45
CA ASP A 199 -33.86 -0.91 18.88
C ASP A 199 -33.55 -1.92 17.76
N GLY A 200 -32.39 -1.78 17.11
CA GLY A 200 -31.96 -2.62 15.96
C GLY A 200 -32.64 -2.34 14.62
N TYR A 201 -33.48 -1.31 14.47
CA TYR A 201 -34.14 -0.97 13.20
C TYR A 201 -34.43 0.53 13.05
N VAL A 202 -34.65 0.96 11.81
CA VAL A 202 -35.21 2.27 11.47
C VAL A 202 -36.51 2.11 10.66
N ILE A 203 -37.39 3.12 10.71
CA ILE A 203 -38.45 3.29 9.73
C ILE A 203 -38.07 4.45 8.81
N ILE A 204 -38.05 4.19 7.52
CA ILE A 204 -37.69 5.15 6.46
C ILE A 204 -38.95 5.46 5.65
N GLN A 205 -39.24 6.74 5.48
CA GLN A 205 -40.28 7.28 4.60
C GLN A 205 -39.62 7.67 3.28
N THR A 206 -40.03 7.09 2.16
CA THR A 206 -39.62 7.57 0.83
C THR A 206 -39.96 9.05 0.71
N ASP A 207 -39.04 9.85 0.18
CA ASP A 207 -39.22 11.28 0.01
C ASP A 207 -40.37 11.60 -0.98
N PRO A 208 -41.05 12.75 -0.83
CA PRO A 208 -42.15 13.12 -1.72
C PRO A 208 -41.63 13.38 -3.14
N GLY A 209 -42.27 12.76 -4.14
CA GLY A 209 -41.88 12.84 -5.55
C GLY A 209 -41.00 11.69 -6.05
N TYR A 210 -40.70 10.71 -5.20
CA TYR A 210 -39.98 9.47 -5.52
C TYR A 210 -40.94 8.28 -5.53
N LEU A 211 -40.53 7.16 -6.12
CA LEU A 211 -41.34 5.93 -6.15
C LEU A 211 -41.51 5.35 -4.73
N PRO A 212 -42.74 5.01 -4.30
CA PRO A 212 -43.05 4.80 -2.88
C PRO A 212 -42.54 3.46 -2.32
N ASP A 213 -42.18 2.48 -3.14
CA ASP A 213 -41.65 1.19 -2.68
C ASP A 213 -40.18 1.06 -3.11
N LEU A 214 -39.27 1.18 -2.15
CA LEU A 214 -37.82 1.03 -2.32
C LEU A 214 -37.39 -0.45 -2.42
N THR A 215 -38.34 -1.38 -2.40
CA THR A 215 -38.13 -2.82 -2.64
C THR A 215 -38.75 -3.31 -3.96
N ASP A 216 -39.25 -2.39 -4.82
CA ASP A 216 -39.72 -2.73 -6.16
C ASP A 216 -38.53 -3.05 -7.09
N THR A 217 -38.37 -4.33 -7.38
CA THR A 217 -37.28 -4.90 -8.20
C THR A 217 -37.35 -4.56 -9.68
N HIS A 218 -38.37 -3.81 -10.12
CA HIS A 218 -38.35 -3.16 -11.43
C HIS A 218 -37.40 -1.94 -11.44
N TYR A 219 -37.38 -1.16 -10.36
CA TYR A 219 -36.68 0.13 -10.27
C TYR A 219 -35.40 0.09 -9.43
N TYR A 220 -35.31 -0.81 -8.44
CA TYR A 220 -34.15 -0.92 -7.54
C TYR A 220 -33.59 -2.36 -7.48
N PRO A 221 -32.31 -2.57 -7.12
CA PRO A 221 -31.75 -3.91 -6.93
C PRO A 221 -32.50 -4.73 -5.87
N ASP A 222 -32.39 -6.07 -5.94
CA ASP A 222 -33.08 -6.95 -4.99
C ASP A 222 -32.65 -6.67 -3.54
N SER A 223 -33.65 -6.61 -2.66
CA SER A 223 -33.60 -6.45 -1.21
C SER A 223 -32.49 -7.22 -0.47
N GLY A 224 -32.09 -8.41 -0.96
CA GLY A 224 -30.98 -9.19 -0.41
C GLY A 224 -29.58 -8.62 -0.70
N SER A 225 -29.49 -7.62 -1.57
CA SER A 225 -28.25 -6.98 -2.06
C SER A 225 -28.17 -5.46 -1.79
N LEU A 226 -29.21 -4.88 -1.17
CA LEU A 226 -29.31 -3.43 -0.97
C LEU A 226 -28.30 -2.90 0.08
N TYR A 227 -27.19 -2.39 -0.44
CA TYR A 227 -26.42 -1.32 0.19
C TYR A 227 -27.04 0.03 -0.15
N VAL A 228 -26.98 0.97 0.79
CA VAL A 228 -27.48 2.35 0.63
C VAL A 228 -26.43 3.35 1.11
N GLU A 229 -26.30 4.48 0.43
CA GLU A 229 -25.49 5.60 0.92
C GLU A 229 -26.28 6.34 1.99
N ALA A 230 -25.62 6.70 3.10
CA ALA A 230 -26.29 7.25 4.29
C ALA A 230 -25.83 8.67 4.62
N PHE A 231 -26.78 9.55 4.91
CA PHE A 231 -26.58 10.98 5.15
C PHE A 231 -27.13 11.38 6.52
N ARG A 232 -26.41 12.24 7.26
CA ARG A 232 -26.87 12.74 8.56
C ARG A 232 -27.95 13.83 8.37
N PRO A 233 -28.71 14.20 9.42
CA PRO A 233 -29.78 15.19 9.30
C PRO A 233 -29.28 16.57 8.80
N GLY A 234 -29.49 16.84 7.50
CA GLY A 234 -29.07 18.09 6.85
C GLY A 234 -27.64 18.11 6.29
N GLU A 235 -26.99 16.94 6.14
CA GLU A 235 -25.72 16.81 5.39
C GLU A 235 -25.98 16.30 3.96
N GLU A 236 -25.21 16.81 3.00
CA GLU A 236 -25.33 16.49 1.55
C GLU A 236 -24.21 15.54 1.07
N THR A 237 -23.27 15.19 1.94
CA THR A 237 -22.20 14.20 1.72
C THR A 237 -22.52 12.92 2.51
N PRO A 238 -22.34 11.71 1.96
CA PRO A 238 -22.60 10.47 2.70
C PRO A 238 -21.54 10.23 3.79
N PHE A 239 -21.92 9.61 4.92
CA PHE A 239 -21.00 9.32 6.03
C PHE A 239 -20.60 7.83 6.14
N ALA A 240 -21.37 6.95 5.50
CA ALA A 240 -21.13 5.51 5.43
C ALA A 240 -22.00 4.84 4.35
N ASP A 241 -21.56 3.70 3.85
CA ASP A 241 -22.41 2.70 3.22
C ASP A 241 -23.12 1.87 4.31
N ILE A 242 -24.41 1.60 4.13
CA ILE A 242 -25.20 0.78 5.06
C ILE A 242 -25.83 -0.39 4.31
N GLY A 243 -25.47 -1.62 4.70
CA GLY A 243 -26.25 -2.81 4.38
C GLY A 243 -27.29 -3.07 5.46
N PHE A 244 -28.54 -3.36 5.06
CA PHE A 244 -29.58 -3.82 5.98
C PHE A 244 -29.62 -5.36 6.05
N GLN A 245 -30.14 -5.91 7.15
CA GLN A 245 -30.42 -7.35 7.26
C GLN A 245 -31.71 -7.72 6.50
N SER A 246 -32.67 -6.80 6.47
CA SER A 246 -33.87 -6.87 5.64
C SER A 246 -34.51 -5.48 5.51
N ILE A 247 -35.18 -5.25 4.39
CA ILE A 247 -36.10 -4.13 4.19
C ILE A 247 -37.49 -4.71 3.97
N THR A 248 -38.49 -4.17 4.67
CA THR A 248 -39.89 -4.56 4.53
C THR A 248 -40.75 -3.34 4.26
N TYR A 249 -41.34 -3.25 3.07
CA TYR A 249 -42.35 -2.24 2.77
C TYR A 249 -43.61 -2.44 3.62
N LEU A 250 -44.10 -1.36 4.23
CA LEU A 250 -45.23 -1.32 5.15
C LEU A 250 -46.49 -0.68 4.52
N GLY A 251 -46.37 -0.13 3.31
CA GLY A 251 -47.35 0.76 2.69
C GLY A 251 -47.04 2.24 2.92
N ASP A 252 -47.73 3.11 2.17
CA ASP A 252 -47.69 4.58 2.28
C ASP A 252 -46.26 5.19 2.28
N GLY A 253 -45.34 4.58 1.53
CA GLY A 253 -43.93 5.00 1.44
C GLY A 253 -43.02 4.54 2.59
N LYS A 254 -43.50 3.71 3.52
CA LYS A 254 -42.78 3.36 4.77
C LYS A 254 -42.07 2.02 4.67
N HIS A 255 -40.81 2.00 5.08
CA HIS A 255 -39.94 0.82 5.05
C HIS A 255 -39.38 0.54 6.43
N ARG A 256 -39.61 -0.66 6.96
CA ARG A 256 -38.89 -1.15 8.14
C ARG A 256 -37.56 -1.73 7.69
N CYS A 257 -36.46 -1.09 8.07
CA CYS A 257 -35.12 -1.51 7.68
C CYS A 257 -34.38 -2.00 8.93
N VAL A 258 -34.03 -3.29 8.96
CA VAL A 258 -33.34 -3.92 10.11
C VAL A 258 -31.84 -3.73 9.95
N LEU A 259 -31.18 -3.23 10.98
CA LEU A 259 -29.78 -2.79 10.92
C LEU A 259 -28.82 -3.99 11.06
N ARG A 260 -27.87 -4.14 10.13
CA ARG A 260 -26.87 -5.23 10.13
C ARG A 260 -25.51 -4.83 10.71
N SER A 261 -25.14 -3.55 10.62
CA SER A 261 -23.81 -3.04 10.99
C SER A 261 -23.84 -1.94 12.04
N ASP A 262 -22.71 -1.74 12.73
CA ASP A 262 -22.53 -0.63 13.69
C ASP A 262 -22.67 0.74 13.02
N ARG A 263 -22.17 0.89 11.78
CA ARG A 263 -22.43 2.07 10.94
C ARG A 263 -23.93 2.29 10.71
N GLY A 264 -24.72 1.22 10.58
CA GLY A 264 -26.18 1.26 10.55
C GLY A 264 -26.80 1.89 11.80
N GLN A 265 -26.20 1.70 12.97
CA GLN A 265 -26.64 2.28 14.24
C GLN A 265 -26.39 3.80 14.33
N GLU A 266 -25.62 4.39 13.40
CA GLU A 266 -25.42 5.85 13.32
C GLU A 266 -26.59 6.61 12.67
N LEU A 267 -27.53 5.94 11.97
CA LEU A 267 -28.68 6.60 11.37
C LEU A 267 -29.55 7.30 12.42
N GLU A 268 -29.94 8.56 12.17
CA GLU A 268 -30.80 9.35 13.07
C GLU A 268 -32.06 9.83 12.37
N VAL A 269 -33.11 10.15 13.14
CA VAL A 269 -34.36 10.71 12.61
C VAL A 269 -34.09 12.07 11.95
N GLY A 270 -34.53 12.22 10.70
CA GLY A 270 -34.19 13.35 9.83
C GLY A 270 -32.96 13.12 8.94
N GLY A 271 -32.18 12.06 9.17
CA GLY A 271 -31.15 11.59 8.24
C GLY A 271 -31.79 10.94 7.01
N LYS A 272 -31.00 10.75 5.96
CA LYS A 272 -31.47 10.20 4.67
C LYS A 272 -30.68 8.95 4.26
N ILE A 273 -31.31 8.16 3.41
CA ILE A 273 -30.64 7.15 2.58
C ILE A 273 -30.94 7.41 1.10
N THR A 274 -30.06 6.94 0.23
CA THR A 274 -30.31 6.81 -1.21
C THR A 274 -30.21 5.36 -1.67
N VAL A 275 -30.82 5.04 -2.80
CA VAL A 275 -30.85 3.70 -3.39
C VAL A 275 -30.54 3.82 -4.88
N ARG A 276 -29.47 3.18 -5.34
CA ARG A 276 -29.13 3.11 -6.78
C ARG A 276 -30.26 2.48 -7.58
N GLY A 277 -30.55 3.00 -8.78
CA GLY A 277 -31.47 2.40 -9.74
C GLY A 277 -30.98 1.07 -10.34
N ASN A 278 -31.93 0.19 -10.69
CA ASN A 278 -31.75 -1.17 -11.23
C ASN A 278 -31.20 -1.25 -12.66
N GLY A 279 -30.68 -0.14 -13.20
CA GLY A 279 -30.27 -0.04 -14.59
C GLY A 279 -28.83 -0.44 -14.87
N THR A 280 -28.59 -0.70 -16.15
CA THR A 280 -27.31 -1.20 -16.68
C THR A 280 -26.31 -0.08 -16.93
N SER A 281 -26.70 0.97 -17.65
CA SER A 281 -25.95 2.22 -17.91
C SER A 281 -26.83 3.20 -18.70
N VAL A 282 -26.48 4.49 -18.70
CA VAL A 282 -27.16 5.52 -19.48
C VAL A 282 -26.68 5.55 -20.93
N VAL A 283 -25.38 5.80 -21.16
CA VAL A 283 -24.76 5.82 -22.48
C VAL A 283 -23.76 4.66 -22.61
N VAL A 284 -24.02 3.70 -23.50
CA VAL A 284 -23.10 2.57 -23.77
C VAL A 284 -22.51 2.67 -25.17
N LEU A 285 -21.18 2.73 -25.25
CA LEU A 285 -20.41 2.61 -26.48
C LEU A 285 -19.78 1.22 -26.58
N THR A 286 -19.91 0.55 -27.73
CA THR A 286 -19.27 -0.75 -27.97
C THR A 286 -18.63 -0.77 -29.35
N GLY A 287 -17.34 -1.11 -29.42
CA GLY A 287 -16.59 -1.18 -30.67
C GLY A 287 -16.47 0.16 -31.42
N CYS A 288 -16.55 1.29 -30.72
CA CYS A 288 -16.54 2.63 -31.31
C CYS A 288 -15.14 3.27 -31.29
N GLY A 289 -14.95 4.32 -32.10
CA GLY A 289 -13.75 5.16 -32.11
C GLY A 289 -14.07 6.61 -32.48
N ASP A 290 -13.28 7.57 -32.00
CA ASP A 290 -13.45 9.01 -32.30
C ASP A 290 -14.91 9.51 -32.10
N VAL A 291 -15.53 9.16 -30.97
CA VAL A 291 -16.89 9.63 -30.62
C VAL A 291 -16.81 10.81 -29.68
N ARG A 292 -17.50 11.92 -29.97
CA ARG A 292 -17.47 13.15 -29.18
C ARG A 292 -18.86 13.51 -28.63
N PHE A 293 -18.90 13.88 -27.35
CA PHE A 293 -20.05 14.51 -26.70
C PHE A 293 -19.64 15.91 -26.25
N GLU A 294 -20.40 16.92 -26.68
CA GLU A 294 -20.11 18.33 -26.41
C GLU A 294 -21.36 19.05 -25.91
N ASP A 295 -21.25 19.83 -24.82
CA ASP A 295 -22.38 20.48 -24.13
C ASP A 295 -23.52 19.50 -23.74
N PHE A 296 -23.17 18.23 -23.55
CA PHE A 296 -24.07 17.12 -23.22
C PHE A 296 -24.26 17.03 -21.70
N SER A 297 -25.39 16.49 -21.23
CA SER A 297 -25.56 16.26 -19.79
C SER A 297 -26.43 15.05 -19.44
N ILE A 298 -25.99 14.28 -18.45
CA ILE A 298 -26.78 13.23 -17.78
C ILE A 298 -27.30 13.82 -16.47
N ILE A 299 -28.61 13.74 -16.29
CA ILE A 299 -29.37 14.45 -15.23
C ILE A 299 -29.99 13.46 -14.22
N SER A 300 -30.14 12.20 -14.61
CA SER A 300 -30.52 11.08 -13.73
C SER A 300 -30.21 9.80 -14.48
N GLY A 301 -29.53 8.84 -13.84
CA GLY A 301 -29.07 7.62 -14.50
C GLY A 301 -29.20 6.36 -13.66
N ALA A 302 -29.84 5.34 -14.24
CA ALA A 302 -29.88 4.00 -13.69
C ALA A 302 -28.61 3.22 -14.13
N GLY A 303 -27.54 3.30 -13.35
CA GLY A 303 -26.24 2.68 -13.65
C GLY A 303 -25.14 3.70 -13.97
N PHE A 304 -24.12 3.29 -14.74
CA PHE A 304 -23.03 4.19 -15.13
C PHE A 304 -23.51 5.29 -16.09
N GLY A 305 -22.91 6.48 -16.04
CA GLY A 305 -23.20 7.59 -16.95
C GLY A 305 -22.75 7.26 -18.38
N PHE A 306 -21.44 7.15 -18.59
CA PHE A 306 -20.87 6.58 -19.80
C PHE A 306 -20.17 5.25 -19.51
N GLN A 307 -20.45 4.24 -20.31
CA GLN A 307 -19.70 2.99 -20.36
C GLN A 307 -19.16 2.77 -21.77
N GLU A 308 -17.86 2.57 -21.95
CA GLU A 308 -17.28 2.16 -23.25
C GLU A 308 -16.54 0.83 -23.17
N ARG A 309 -16.70 -0.02 -24.18
CA ARG A 309 -16.07 -1.35 -24.21
C ARG A 309 -15.58 -1.83 -25.58
N ASN A 310 -14.40 -2.46 -25.60
CA ASN A 310 -13.80 -3.16 -26.75
C ASN A 310 -13.70 -2.31 -28.04
N GLY A 311 -13.44 -0.99 -27.93
CA GLY A 311 -13.38 -0.07 -29.07
C GLY A 311 -11.97 0.43 -29.40
N ASP A 312 -11.85 1.10 -30.55
CA ASP A 312 -10.64 1.86 -30.92
C ASP A 312 -10.46 3.08 -30.00
N GLY A 313 -11.54 3.58 -29.38
CA GLY A 313 -11.50 4.53 -28.26
C GLY A 313 -11.39 5.99 -28.70
N ASN A 314 -10.66 6.80 -27.93
CA ASN A 314 -10.63 8.26 -28.11
C ASN A 314 -12.04 8.88 -27.97
N THR A 315 -12.83 8.41 -26.99
CA THR A 315 -14.11 9.04 -26.65
C THR A 315 -13.86 10.38 -25.98
N GLN A 316 -14.38 11.44 -26.57
CA GLN A 316 -14.15 12.82 -26.16
C GLN A 316 -15.38 13.36 -25.42
N LEU A 317 -15.20 13.80 -24.18
CA LEU A 317 -16.21 14.48 -23.38
C LEU A 317 -15.76 15.93 -23.19
N TYR A 318 -16.48 16.89 -23.77
CA TYR A 318 -16.15 18.31 -23.68
C TYR A 318 -17.32 19.13 -23.14
N ARG A 319 -17.10 19.83 -22.02
CA ARG A 319 -18.17 20.50 -21.26
C ARG A 319 -19.37 19.58 -20.99
N VAL A 320 -19.10 18.34 -20.58
CA VAL A 320 -20.13 17.36 -20.21
C VAL A 320 -20.45 17.48 -18.73
N ALA A 321 -21.73 17.39 -18.37
CA ALA A 321 -22.18 17.36 -16.98
C ALA A 321 -22.84 16.02 -16.62
N ILE A 322 -22.56 15.51 -15.42
CA ILE A 322 -23.28 14.40 -14.80
C ILE A 322 -23.68 14.91 -13.40
N THR A 323 -24.98 15.15 -13.21
CA THR A 323 -25.50 16.02 -12.14
C THR A 323 -26.93 15.58 -11.75
N PRO A 324 -27.41 15.84 -10.51
CA PRO A 324 -28.78 15.49 -10.10
C PRO A 324 -29.92 16.16 -10.89
N LYS A 325 -31.08 15.51 -10.86
CA LYS A 325 -32.33 16.04 -11.44
C LYS A 325 -32.86 17.22 -10.62
N ALA A 326 -33.55 18.14 -11.27
CA ALA A 326 -34.28 19.20 -10.58
C ALA A 326 -35.24 18.62 -9.52
N ALA A 327 -35.34 19.27 -8.36
CA ALA A 327 -36.24 18.89 -7.26
C ALA A 327 -37.66 18.56 -7.78
N PRO A 328 -38.23 17.38 -7.50
CA PRO A 328 -39.42 16.89 -8.21
C PRO A 328 -40.63 17.78 -8.02
N VAL A 329 -41.41 17.98 -9.09
CA VAL A 329 -42.71 18.66 -9.05
C VAL A 329 -43.76 17.65 -8.57
N LEU A 330 -44.50 18.00 -7.51
CA LEU A 330 -45.45 17.10 -6.87
C LEU A 330 -46.89 17.29 -7.38
N ASP A 331 -47.70 16.24 -7.24
CA ASP A 331 -49.15 16.33 -7.42
C ASP A 331 -49.75 17.37 -6.44
N PRO A 332 -50.56 18.35 -6.91
CA PRO A 332 -51.25 19.29 -6.03
C PRO A 332 -52.15 18.66 -4.96
N ASP A 333 -52.65 17.44 -5.19
CA ASP A 333 -53.51 16.68 -4.27
C ASP A 333 -52.72 15.65 -3.41
N ILE A 334 -51.37 15.72 -3.37
CA ILE A 334 -50.51 14.85 -2.54
C ILE A 334 -50.86 14.92 -1.05
N ASP A 335 -50.87 13.77 -0.36
CA ASP A 335 -51.11 13.72 1.09
C ASP A 335 -49.87 14.18 1.88
N GLN A 336 -49.88 15.45 2.29
CA GLN A 336 -48.76 16.10 2.98
C GLN A 336 -48.61 15.59 4.43
N ASP A 337 -49.66 15.00 5.04
CA ASP A 337 -49.60 14.47 6.41
C ASP A 337 -48.76 13.16 6.51
N LEU A 338 -48.30 12.61 5.38
CA LEU A 338 -47.39 11.46 5.34
C LEU A 338 -45.91 11.82 5.56
N TYR A 339 -45.52 13.07 5.31
CA TYR A 339 -44.11 13.48 5.20
C TYR A 339 -43.66 14.35 6.39
N SER A 340 -42.35 14.44 6.59
CA SER A 340 -41.77 15.28 7.66
C SER A 340 -41.86 16.78 7.33
N ASP A 341 -42.08 17.61 8.35
CA ASP A 341 -42.13 19.07 8.25
C ASP A 341 -40.94 19.62 7.43
N GLY A 342 -41.23 20.33 6.34
CA GLY A 342 -40.24 20.98 5.48
C GLY A 342 -39.78 20.20 4.25
N LEU A 343 -40.14 18.91 4.09
CA LEU A 343 -39.85 18.16 2.86
C LEU A 343 -40.69 18.59 1.64
N ILE A 344 -41.79 19.33 1.86
CA ILE A 344 -42.65 19.87 0.81
C ILE A 344 -42.69 21.40 0.92
N TRP A 345 -42.46 22.08 -0.20
CA TRP A 345 -42.62 23.54 -0.30
C TRP A 345 -43.34 23.95 -1.60
N THR A 346 -43.63 25.24 -1.73
CA THR A 346 -44.16 25.84 -2.98
C THR A 346 -43.08 26.71 -3.62
N ASP A 347 -42.82 26.53 -4.91
CA ASP A 347 -41.84 27.34 -5.65
C ASP A 347 -42.39 28.69 -6.14
N GLU A 348 -41.52 29.50 -6.76
CA GLU A 348 -41.90 30.82 -7.29
C GLU A 348 -42.96 30.77 -8.40
N GLN A 349 -43.10 29.61 -9.06
CA GLN A 349 -44.09 29.35 -10.11
C GLN A 349 -45.43 28.85 -9.53
N GLY A 350 -45.49 28.56 -8.22
CA GLY A 350 -46.68 28.11 -7.52
C GLY A 350 -46.89 26.59 -7.55
N ARG A 351 -45.87 25.80 -7.95
CA ARG A 351 -45.90 24.33 -7.94
C ARG A 351 -45.48 23.81 -6.56
N LEU A 352 -46.02 22.67 -6.14
CA LEU A 352 -45.46 21.92 -5.01
C LEU A 352 -44.16 21.23 -5.44
N ARG A 353 -43.17 21.20 -4.55
CA ARG A 353 -41.86 20.57 -4.77
C ARG A 353 -41.49 19.64 -3.62
N GLY A 354 -40.86 18.51 -3.95
CA GLY A 354 -40.20 17.60 -3.01
C GLY A 354 -38.68 17.81 -3.00
N PRO A 355 -37.92 17.15 -2.12
CA PRO A 355 -36.48 17.39 -1.96
C PRO A 355 -35.69 16.96 -3.19
N ALA A 356 -34.62 17.70 -3.49
CA ALA A 356 -33.69 17.38 -4.56
C ALA A 356 -33.04 15.99 -4.36
N PRO A 357 -32.64 15.30 -5.44
CA PRO A 357 -31.88 14.06 -5.33
C PRO A 357 -30.47 14.33 -4.83
N LEU A 358 -30.01 13.52 -3.89
CA LEU A 358 -28.63 13.53 -3.38
C LEU A 358 -27.66 12.72 -4.27
N ILE A 359 -28.18 11.94 -5.24
CA ILE A 359 -27.38 11.13 -6.18
C ILE A 359 -27.90 11.23 -7.63
N SER A 360 -26.96 11.26 -8.58
CA SER A 360 -27.17 11.43 -10.03
C SER A 360 -27.12 10.10 -10.80
N THR A 361 -26.04 9.32 -10.64
CA THR A 361 -25.74 8.07 -11.34
C THR A 361 -24.75 7.22 -10.51
N CYS A 362 -24.35 6.04 -11.02
CA CYS A 362 -23.20 5.25 -10.51
C CYS A 362 -21.88 5.91 -10.96
N ASP A 363 -20.96 5.16 -11.58
CA ASP A 363 -19.75 5.71 -12.18
C ASP A 363 -20.11 6.81 -13.20
N ALA A 364 -19.41 7.94 -13.18
CA ALA A 364 -19.60 8.98 -14.18
C ALA A 364 -19.10 8.49 -15.57
N THR A 365 -17.93 7.85 -15.61
CA THR A 365 -17.34 7.24 -16.81
C THR A 365 -16.65 5.90 -16.49
N HIS A 366 -16.88 4.86 -17.29
CA HIS A 366 -16.31 3.53 -17.11
C HIS A 366 -15.80 2.96 -18.44
N SER A 367 -14.50 2.72 -18.56
CA SER A 367 -13.84 2.47 -19.87
C SER A 367 -13.05 1.16 -19.84
N THR A 368 -13.50 0.13 -20.56
CA THR A 368 -12.94 -1.23 -20.45
C THR A 368 -12.43 -1.77 -21.79
N ASN A 369 -11.23 -2.35 -21.85
CA ASN A 369 -10.67 -2.96 -23.07
C ASN A 369 -10.56 -1.99 -24.28
N MET A 370 -10.27 -0.71 -24.04
CA MET A 370 -10.21 0.36 -25.05
C MET A 370 -8.79 0.55 -25.60
N ARG A 371 -8.62 0.85 -26.89
CA ARG A 371 -7.29 1.08 -27.50
C ARG A 371 -6.69 2.46 -27.25
N VAL A 372 -7.53 3.49 -27.21
CA VAL A 372 -7.13 4.85 -26.80
C VAL A 372 -8.09 5.31 -25.70
N GLY A 373 -7.53 5.82 -24.61
CA GLY A 373 -8.29 6.27 -23.45
C GLY A 373 -9.17 7.51 -23.69
N PRO A 374 -10.15 7.76 -22.81
CA PRO A 374 -11.06 8.89 -22.92
C PRO A 374 -10.33 10.23 -22.80
N GLN A 375 -10.87 11.26 -23.46
CA GLN A 375 -10.38 12.63 -23.45
C GLN A 375 -11.45 13.53 -22.83
N VAL A 376 -11.31 13.83 -21.54
CA VAL A 376 -12.33 14.49 -20.72
C VAL A 376 -11.86 15.89 -20.35
N VAL A 377 -12.54 16.93 -20.85
CA VAL A 377 -12.08 18.32 -20.71
C VAL A 377 -13.23 19.27 -20.37
N ASN A 378 -13.03 20.14 -19.37
CA ASN A 378 -14.03 21.09 -18.85
C ASN A 378 -15.31 20.42 -18.31
N CYS A 379 -15.23 19.20 -17.78
CA CYS A 379 -16.41 18.42 -17.36
C CYS A 379 -16.75 18.54 -15.87
N LEU A 380 -18.03 18.35 -15.55
CA LEU A 380 -18.59 18.34 -14.19
C LEU A 380 -19.18 16.97 -13.89
N PHE A 381 -18.68 16.28 -12.87
CA PHE A 381 -19.24 15.02 -12.38
C PHE A 381 -19.57 15.18 -10.89
N GLU A 382 -20.86 15.19 -10.54
CA GLU A 382 -21.31 15.45 -9.17
C GLU A 382 -22.38 14.45 -8.68
N ASN A 383 -22.35 14.18 -7.37
CA ASN A 383 -23.31 13.32 -6.64
C ASN A 383 -23.35 11.86 -7.14
N MET A 384 -22.22 11.17 -7.23
CA MET A 384 -22.12 9.80 -7.76
C MET A 384 -22.19 8.71 -6.65
N THR A 385 -22.86 7.59 -6.93
CA THR A 385 -22.81 6.39 -6.05
C THR A 385 -21.55 5.53 -6.27
N ASP A 386 -20.71 5.86 -7.25
CA ASP A 386 -19.40 5.23 -7.43
C ASP A 386 -18.44 6.20 -8.15
N ASP A 387 -17.49 5.72 -8.93
CA ASP A 387 -16.31 6.50 -9.36
C ASP A 387 -16.57 7.65 -10.35
N GLY A 388 -15.81 8.74 -10.21
CA GLY A 388 -15.72 9.77 -11.24
C GLY A 388 -15.07 9.28 -12.55
N THR A 389 -14.18 8.29 -12.49
CA THR A 389 -13.88 7.41 -13.62
C THR A 389 -13.33 6.06 -13.16
N ASN A 390 -13.56 5.00 -13.93
CA ASN A 390 -12.72 3.80 -13.94
C ASN A 390 -12.19 3.53 -15.37
N ILE A 391 -10.90 3.24 -15.53
CA ILE A 391 -10.27 2.91 -16.81
C ILE A 391 -9.46 1.63 -16.66
N SER A 392 -9.85 0.57 -17.38
CA SER A 392 -9.38 -0.79 -17.16
C SER A 392 -9.25 -1.67 -18.41
N GLY A 393 -8.51 -2.76 -18.26
CA GLY A 393 -8.50 -3.91 -19.17
C GLY A 393 -8.95 -5.16 -18.44
N GLU A 394 -9.43 -6.15 -19.18
CA GLU A 394 -9.78 -7.46 -18.62
C GLU A 394 -8.62 -8.45 -18.77
N PHE A 395 -8.28 -9.20 -17.71
CA PHE A 395 -7.27 -10.26 -17.80
C PHE A 395 -7.88 -11.62 -18.21
N GLY A 396 -7.05 -12.48 -18.80
CA GLY A 396 -7.36 -13.87 -19.10
C GLY A 396 -6.45 -14.83 -18.33
N LYS A 397 -6.93 -16.04 -18.03
CA LYS A 397 -6.13 -17.10 -17.41
C LYS A 397 -5.28 -17.82 -18.46
N VAL A 398 -3.96 -17.91 -18.25
CA VAL A 398 -3.09 -18.68 -19.14
C VAL A 398 -3.28 -20.18 -18.87
N VAL A 399 -3.41 -20.97 -19.94
CA VAL A 399 -3.70 -22.41 -19.90
C VAL A 399 -2.47 -23.25 -20.28
N SER A 400 -1.66 -22.79 -21.24
CA SER A 400 -0.43 -23.49 -21.65
C SER A 400 0.49 -22.64 -22.54
N PHE A 401 1.77 -23.03 -22.61
CA PHE A 401 2.73 -22.51 -23.59
C PHE A 401 3.40 -23.64 -24.38
N ASN A 402 3.54 -23.47 -25.70
CA ASN A 402 4.26 -24.37 -26.59
C ASN A 402 5.46 -23.66 -27.23
N ALA A 403 6.66 -24.01 -26.75
CA ALA A 403 7.93 -23.42 -27.16
C ALA A 403 8.43 -23.83 -28.56
N GLU A 404 7.84 -24.83 -29.24
CA GLU A 404 8.24 -25.16 -30.63
C GLU A 404 7.72 -24.11 -31.65
N GLY A 405 6.68 -23.33 -31.27
CA GLY A 405 6.09 -22.30 -32.13
C GLY A 405 5.72 -21.00 -31.40
N ASN A 406 6.28 -20.76 -30.20
CA ASN A 406 5.94 -19.63 -29.31
C ASN A 406 4.43 -19.44 -29.08
N LYS A 407 3.68 -20.54 -28.94
CA LYS A 407 2.22 -20.48 -28.84
C LYS A 407 1.72 -20.47 -27.40
N LEU A 408 1.16 -19.35 -26.96
CA LEU A 408 0.49 -19.20 -25.67
C LEU A 408 -1.01 -19.41 -25.85
N THR A 409 -1.63 -20.26 -25.02
CA THR A 409 -3.09 -20.44 -24.99
C THR A 409 -3.66 -19.90 -23.69
N TYR A 410 -4.71 -19.09 -23.77
CA TYR A 410 -5.41 -18.50 -22.62
C TYR A 410 -6.93 -18.64 -22.75
N THR A 411 -7.62 -18.46 -21.64
CA THR A 411 -9.09 -18.45 -21.52
C THR A 411 -9.56 -17.21 -20.75
N ALA A 412 -10.88 -17.05 -20.56
CA ALA A 412 -11.43 -16.02 -19.66
C ALA A 412 -10.76 -16.03 -18.27
N GLY A 413 -10.73 -14.87 -17.60
CA GLY A 413 -10.23 -14.75 -16.23
C GLY A 413 -11.08 -15.55 -15.23
N ASP A 414 -10.48 -15.94 -14.11
CA ASP A 414 -11.02 -16.88 -13.13
C ASP A 414 -11.47 -16.23 -11.80
N ASN A 415 -11.80 -14.94 -11.84
CA ASN A 415 -12.45 -14.23 -10.73
C ASN A 415 -13.98 -14.41 -10.74
N TYR A 416 -14.65 -13.96 -9.67
CA TYR A 416 -16.10 -14.04 -9.51
C TYR A 416 -16.83 -13.31 -10.64
N TYR A 417 -16.42 -12.07 -10.91
CA TYR A 417 -16.64 -11.46 -12.21
C TYR A 417 -15.57 -12.01 -13.16
N SER A 418 -15.99 -12.54 -14.30
CA SER A 418 -15.10 -13.11 -15.32
C SER A 418 -15.15 -12.32 -16.62
N GLY A 419 -13.99 -12.11 -17.22
CA GLY A 419 -13.77 -11.25 -18.39
C GLY A 419 -12.78 -11.87 -19.38
N LEU A 420 -12.54 -11.15 -20.47
CA LEU A 420 -11.60 -11.53 -21.53
C LEU A 420 -10.80 -10.31 -21.99
N PRO A 421 -9.46 -10.44 -22.14
CA PRO A 421 -8.64 -9.41 -22.77
C PRO A 421 -9.21 -9.00 -24.13
N ALA A 422 -9.16 -7.69 -24.38
CA ALA A 422 -9.49 -7.10 -25.67
C ALA A 422 -8.85 -7.89 -26.82
N ASN A 423 -9.62 -8.17 -27.88
CA ASN A 423 -9.19 -9.02 -28.99
C ASN A 423 -7.82 -8.58 -29.54
N PHE A 424 -6.81 -9.45 -29.34
CA PHE A 424 -5.46 -9.23 -29.81
C PHE A 424 -5.39 -9.10 -31.34
N GLN A 425 -4.57 -8.16 -31.80
CA GLN A 425 -4.23 -7.94 -33.20
C GLN A 425 -2.73 -8.17 -33.43
N VAL A 426 -2.32 -8.35 -34.69
CA VAL A 426 -0.89 -8.48 -35.04
C VAL A 426 -0.16 -7.16 -34.78
N GLY A 427 0.77 -7.17 -33.82
CA GLY A 427 1.47 -5.99 -33.32
C GLY A 427 1.06 -5.57 -31.91
N ASP A 428 -0.01 -6.13 -31.34
CA ASP A 428 -0.38 -5.88 -29.94
C ASP A 428 0.67 -6.44 -28.97
N THR A 429 0.78 -5.79 -27.81
CA THR A 429 1.63 -6.20 -26.69
C THR A 429 0.83 -7.03 -25.71
N ALA A 430 1.17 -8.31 -25.58
CA ALA A 430 0.74 -9.16 -24.49
C ALA A 430 1.65 -8.95 -23.27
N LEU A 431 1.04 -8.65 -22.12
CA LEU A 431 1.74 -8.67 -20.83
C LEU A 431 1.31 -9.94 -20.09
N ILE A 432 2.28 -10.74 -19.66
CA ILE A 432 2.07 -12.02 -18.97
C ILE A 432 2.66 -11.90 -17.57
N PHE A 433 1.86 -12.16 -16.55
CA PHE A 433 2.19 -11.91 -15.13
C PHE A 433 1.56 -12.97 -14.22
N THR A 434 1.99 -13.07 -12.96
CA THR A 434 1.32 -13.93 -11.96
C THR A 434 0.18 -13.18 -11.28
N ARG A 435 -0.77 -13.93 -10.72
CA ARG A 435 -1.82 -13.40 -9.82
C ARG A 435 -1.29 -12.59 -8.62
N GLY A 436 -0.01 -12.78 -8.24
CA GLY A 436 0.69 -11.99 -7.21
C GLY A 436 1.45 -10.78 -7.76
N GLY A 437 1.08 -10.24 -8.93
CA GLY A 437 1.63 -9.01 -9.48
C GLY A 437 3.06 -9.08 -10.02
N LYS A 438 3.57 -10.29 -10.32
CA LYS A 438 4.92 -10.49 -10.86
C LYS A 438 4.93 -10.58 -12.39
N LEU A 439 5.69 -9.72 -13.07
CA LEU A 439 5.93 -9.78 -14.50
C LEU A 439 6.70 -11.06 -14.88
N LEU A 440 6.15 -11.83 -15.83
CA LEU A 440 6.81 -13.01 -16.43
C LEU A 440 7.35 -12.71 -17.83
N ALA A 441 6.60 -11.96 -18.65
CA ALA A 441 7.04 -11.53 -19.97
C ALA A 441 6.22 -10.35 -20.52
N THR A 442 6.87 -9.53 -21.36
CA THR A 442 6.23 -8.57 -22.27
C THR A 442 6.55 -9.00 -23.71
N ALA A 443 5.54 -9.35 -24.50
CA ALA A 443 5.73 -10.02 -25.80
C ALA A 443 4.80 -9.50 -26.89
N THR A 444 5.31 -9.42 -28.13
CA THR A 444 4.52 -8.96 -29.29
C THR A 444 3.72 -10.12 -29.89
N VAL A 445 2.45 -9.89 -30.24
CA VAL A 445 1.63 -10.82 -31.02
C VAL A 445 2.03 -10.75 -32.50
N THR A 446 2.48 -11.87 -33.07
CA THR A 446 3.10 -11.94 -34.42
C THR A 446 2.23 -12.55 -35.51
N ALA A 447 1.09 -13.14 -35.14
CA ALA A 447 0.10 -13.70 -36.06
C ALA A 447 -1.31 -13.60 -35.45
N GLU A 448 -2.34 -13.60 -36.31
CA GLU A 448 -3.76 -13.55 -35.92
C GLU A 448 -4.08 -14.60 -34.84
N PRO A 449 -4.83 -14.24 -33.77
CA PRO A 449 -5.22 -15.21 -32.74
C PRO A 449 -6.03 -16.39 -33.30
N GLU A 450 -5.65 -17.60 -32.90
CA GLU A 450 -6.37 -18.82 -33.26
C GLU A 450 -7.42 -19.14 -32.19
N SER A 451 -8.68 -19.36 -32.58
CA SER A 451 -9.71 -19.85 -31.65
C SER A 451 -9.40 -21.30 -31.25
N ALA A 452 -9.19 -21.52 -29.96
CA ALA A 452 -8.88 -22.81 -29.37
C ALA A 452 -10.09 -23.47 -28.68
N GLY A 453 -11.10 -22.67 -28.31
CA GLY A 453 -12.33 -23.12 -27.65
C GLY A 453 -13.37 -22.01 -27.52
N TYR A 454 -14.43 -22.27 -26.76
CA TYR A 454 -15.35 -21.22 -26.33
C TYR A 454 -14.63 -20.34 -25.29
N GLN A 455 -14.52 -19.03 -25.55
CA GLN A 455 -13.74 -18.09 -24.73
C GLN A 455 -12.25 -18.49 -24.53
N THR A 456 -11.68 -19.33 -25.42
CA THR A 456 -10.29 -19.80 -25.34
C THR A 456 -9.56 -19.54 -26.66
N TYR A 457 -8.36 -18.95 -26.59
CA TYR A 457 -7.59 -18.47 -27.74
C TYR A 457 -6.11 -18.82 -27.63
N THR A 458 -5.45 -19.00 -28.77
CA THR A 458 -4.00 -19.22 -28.88
C THR A 458 -3.34 -18.08 -29.66
N LEU A 459 -2.41 -17.39 -29.01
CA LEU A 459 -1.56 -16.35 -29.59
C LEU A 459 -0.25 -16.97 -30.09
N THR A 460 0.38 -16.32 -31.08
CA THR A 460 1.76 -16.65 -31.51
C THR A 460 2.67 -15.47 -31.16
N LEU A 461 3.57 -15.67 -30.20
CA LEU A 461 4.41 -14.62 -29.63
C LEU A 461 5.78 -14.51 -30.32
N ASP A 462 6.40 -13.34 -30.24
CA ASP A 462 7.75 -13.08 -30.75
C ASP A 462 8.85 -13.87 -30.02
N GLN A 463 8.62 -14.26 -28.78
CA GLN A 463 9.58 -14.93 -27.89
C GLN A 463 9.00 -16.15 -27.16
N ALA A 464 9.89 -16.93 -26.54
CA ALA A 464 9.51 -18.00 -25.63
C ALA A 464 9.19 -17.42 -24.24
N VAL A 465 8.10 -17.89 -23.61
CA VAL A 465 7.69 -17.48 -22.26
C VAL A 465 7.83 -18.66 -21.30
N THR A 466 8.45 -18.42 -20.15
CA THR A 466 8.39 -19.34 -19.01
C THR A 466 7.15 -18.98 -18.18
N LEU A 467 6.24 -19.94 -18.00
CA LEU A 467 5.07 -19.75 -17.15
C LEU A 467 5.38 -20.16 -15.71
N GLU A 468 4.86 -19.39 -14.77
CA GLU A 468 4.68 -19.79 -13.37
C GLU A 468 3.21 -20.18 -13.15
N ASP A 469 2.87 -20.79 -12.02
CA ASP A 469 1.48 -21.17 -11.74
C ASP A 469 0.58 -19.94 -11.53
N GLY A 470 -0.71 -20.06 -11.83
CA GLY A 470 -1.67 -18.96 -11.77
C GLY A 470 -1.33 -17.79 -12.71
N ALA A 471 -0.59 -18.04 -13.80
CA ALA A 471 -0.25 -17.02 -14.78
C ALA A 471 -1.48 -16.44 -15.50
N LEU A 472 -1.49 -15.13 -15.63
CA LEU A 472 -2.51 -14.30 -16.25
C LEU A 472 -1.92 -13.55 -17.46
N ILE A 473 -2.79 -13.06 -18.33
CA ILE A 473 -2.42 -12.29 -19.52
C ILE A 473 -3.40 -11.13 -19.74
N GLU A 474 -2.88 -9.96 -20.10
CA GLU A 474 -3.66 -8.81 -20.59
C GLU A 474 -3.20 -8.36 -21.98
N ASN A 475 -4.04 -7.57 -22.66
CA ASN A 475 -3.69 -6.86 -23.89
C ASN A 475 -3.36 -5.40 -23.57
N LEU A 476 -2.09 -5.11 -23.30
CA LEU A 476 -1.62 -3.77 -22.92
C LEU A 476 -1.85 -2.74 -24.05
N SER A 477 -1.89 -3.19 -25.31
CA SER A 477 -2.23 -2.35 -26.48
C SER A 477 -3.74 -2.06 -26.63
N ALA A 478 -4.53 -2.46 -25.64
CA ALA A 478 -5.97 -2.21 -25.55
C ALA A 478 -6.44 -2.07 -24.09
N ASN A 479 -5.61 -1.43 -23.25
CA ASN A 479 -5.94 -1.08 -21.86
C ASN A 479 -5.89 0.45 -21.64
N GLY A 480 -6.77 1.18 -22.34
CA GLY A 480 -7.10 2.60 -22.07
C GLY A 480 -5.97 3.63 -22.28
N ALA A 481 -4.92 3.28 -23.03
CA ALA A 481 -3.70 4.09 -23.13
C ALA A 481 -3.94 5.52 -23.66
N GLY A 482 -3.28 6.53 -23.07
CA GLY A 482 -3.32 7.91 -23.56
C GLY A 482 -4.49 8.75 -23.06
N PHE A 483 -5.11 8.40 -21.93
CA PHE A 483 -6.26 9.13 -21.37
C PHE A 483 -5.89 10.53 -20.85
N LEU A 484 -6.84 11.46 -20.94
CA LEU A 484 -6.70 12.84 -20.47
C LEU A 484 -7.90 13.26 -19.61
N PHE A 485 -7.63 13.84 -18.45
CA PHE A 485 -8.55 14.67 -17.69
C PHE A 485 -7.93 16.07 -17.52
N ASP A 486 -8.53 17.11 -18.11
CA ASP A 486 -8.13 18.51 -17.94
C ASP A 486 -9.31 19.35 -17.46
N ASN A 487 -9.10 20.17 -16.42
CA ASN A 487 -10.09 21.13 -15.92
C ASN A 487 -11.46 20.48 -15.60
N CYS A 488 -11.44 19.33 -14.91
CA CYS A 488 -12.65 18.65 -14.48
C CYS A 488 -12.95 18.90 -12.99
N LEU A 489 -14.22 19.03 -12.65
CA LEU A 489 -14.71 19.03 -11.27
C LEU A 489 -15.36 17.67 -10.98
N VAL A 490 -14.86 16.96 -9.98
CA VAL A 490 -15.52 15.81 -9.36
C VAL A 490 -15.93 16.23 -7.96
N ASP A 491 -17.22 16.19 -7.64
CA ASP A 491 -17.75 16.59 -6.33
C ASP A 491 -18.72 15.54 -5.76
N THR A 492 -18.52 15.13 -4.51
CA THR A 492 -19.46 14.30 -3.75
C THR A 492 -19.68 12.94 -4.42
N THR A 493 -18.69 12.06 -4.26
CA THR A 493 -18.81 10.62 -4.59
C THR A 493 -18.65 9.77 -3.33
N ARG A 494 -19.47 8.72 -3.27
CA ARG A 494 -19.38 7.64 -2.28
C ARG A 494 -18.05 6.89 -2.35
N SER A 495 -17.44 6.76 -3.54
CA SER A 495 -16.35 5.81 -3.82
C SER A 495 -15.02 6.53 -4.08
N ARG A 496 -14.34 6.30 -5.22
CA ARG A 496 -13.09 6.98 -5.60
C ARG A 496 -13.38 8.18 -6.52
N GLY A 497 -12.41 9.08 -6.63
CA GLY A 497 -12.42 10.11 -7.68
C GLY A 497 -12.13 9.47 -9.04
N PHE A 498 -10.88 9.13 -9.30
CA PHE A 498 -10.44 8.42 -10.50
C PHE A 498 -9.73 7.10 -10.14
N LEU A 499 -10.23 5.98 -10.66
CA LEU A 499 -9.64 4.64 -10.56
C LEU A 499 -8.95 4.28 -11.89
N LEU A 500 -7.65 3.98 -11.83
CA LEU A 500 -6.77 3.98 -13.00
C LEU A 500 -5.94 2.70 -13.10
N LYS A 501 -6.03 2.05 -14.26
CA LYS A 501 -5.26 0.86 -14.61
C LYS A 501 -4.49 1.02 -15.94
N ALA A 502 -4.74 2.10 -16.69
CA ALA A 502 -4.19 2.38 -18.02
C ALA A 502 -2.84 3.15 -18.04
N PRO A 503 -2.00 3.00 -19.08
CA PRO A 503 -0.75 3.75 -19.25
C PRO A 503 -0.91 5.08 -20.03
N ASP A 504 0.17 5.86 -20.13
CA ASP A 504 0.28 7.11 -20.90
C ASP A 504 -0.75 8.19 -20.49
N GLY A 505 -1.13 8.23 -19.21
CA GLY A 505 -2.23 9.06 -18.70
C GLY A 505 -1.83 10.48 -18.29
N THR A 506 -2.79 11.41 -18.30
CA THR A 506 -2.61 12.76 -17.73
C THR A 506 -3.87 13.22 -16.99
N ILE A 507 -3.70 13.69 -15.75
CA ILE A 507 -4.73 14.33 -14.93
C ILE A 507 -4.19 15.69 -14.48
N THR A 508 -4.79 16.77 -15.00
CA THR A 508 -4.28 18.12 -14.75
C THR A 508 -5.36 19.18 -14.57
N ASN A 509 -5.09 20.16 -13.70
CA ASN A 509 -6.01 21.25 -13.37
C ASN A 509 -7.41 20.77 -12.90
N CYS A 510 -7.53 19.56 -12.35
CA CYS A 510 -8.79 19.03 -11.84
C CYS A 510 -8.98 19.38 -10.37
N THR A 511 -10.22 19.62 -9.96
CA THR A 511 -10.61 19.63 -8.55
C THR A 511 -11.42 18.38 -8.27
N ILE A 512 -10.97 17.56 -7.33
CA ILE A 512 -11.69 16.37 -6.88
C ILE A 512 -11.95 16.55 -5.38
N ARG A 513 -13.22 16.76 -5.02
CA ARG A 513 -13.62 17.08 -3.65
C ARG A 513 -14.76 16.22 -3.13
N ASN A 514 -14.84 16.08 -1.81
CA ASN A 514 -15.86 15.28 -1.11
C ASN A 514 -15.90 13.82 -1.63
N VAL A 515 -14.80 13.08 -1.44
CA VAL A 515 -14.65 11.69 -1.90
C VAL A 515 -14.57 10.73 -0.72
N GLY A 516 -15.37 9.66 -0.72
CA GLY A 516 -15.38 8.66 0.36
C GLY A 516 -14.05 7.91 0.52
N MET A 517 -13.38 7.61 -0.59
CA MET A 517 -12.05 6.99 -0.67
C MET A 517 -11.00 7.96 -1.26
N ALA A 518 -10.02 7.44 -2.01
CA ALA A 518 -8.98 8.22 -2.69
C ALA A 518 -9.54 9.07 -3.85
N ALA A 519 -9.01 10.28 -4.04
CA ALA A 519 -9.34 11.10 -5.21
C ALA A 519 -8.65 10.59 -6.49
N VAL A 520 -7.47 9.99 -6.39
CA VAL A 520 -6.84 9.21 -7.46
C VAL A 520 -6.29 7.90 -6.89
N LEU A 521 -6.80 6.77 -7.39
CA LEU A 521 -6.35 5.41 -7.06
C LEU A 521 -5.80 4.72 -8.31
N VAL A 522 -4.49 4.52 -8.35
CA VAL A 522 -3.83 3.64 -9.32
C VAL A 522 -3.75 2.24 -8.70
N LYS A 523 -4.58 1.30 -9.16
CA LYS A 523 -4.61 -0.08 -8.65
C LYS A 523 -5.26 -1.06 -9.65
N PRO A 524 -4.62 -2.18 -10.02
CA PRO A 524 -5.29 -3.34 -10.63
C PRO A 524 -6.13 -4.06 -9.57
N GLU A 525 -7.17 -4.79 -9.94
CA GLU A 525 -8.11 -5.41 -8.98
C GLU A 525 -8.12 -6.94 -9.08
N ILE A 526 -6.94 -7.52 -9.35
CA ILE A 526 -6.77 -8.94 -9.71
C ILE A 526 -7.22 -9.86 -8.58
N ASN A 527 -7.08 -9.44 -7.33
CA ASN A 527 -7.41 -10.25 -6.15
C ASN A 527 -8.66 -9.77 -5.39
N ASP A 528 -9.31 -8.68 -5.83
CA ASP A 528 -10.49 -8.10 -5.18
C ASP A 528 -11.82 -8.68 -5.71
N GLY A 529 -11.75 -9.69 -6.58
CA GLY A 529 -12.91 -10.39 -7.17
C GLY A 529 -13.41 -9.83 -8.51
N TRP A 530 -12.88 -8.68 -8.95
CA TRP A 530 -13.12 -8.06 -10.26
C TRP A 530 -12.21 -8.65 -11.34
N ASN A 531 -12.62 -8.66 -12.61
CA ASN A 531 -11.74 -9.12 -13.70
C ASN A 531 -10.80 -8.01 -14.23
N GLU A 532 -10.59 -6.96 -13.46
CA GLU A 532 -9.96 -5.72 -13.92
C GLU A 532 -8.46 -5.67 -13.63
N CYS A 533 -7.68 -5.34 -14.65
CA CYS A 533 -6.23 -5.29 -14.61
C CYS A 533 -5.69 -4.09 -15.40
N GLY A 534 -4.38 -3.91 -15.28
CA GLY A 534 -3.62 -2.89 -15.97
C GLY A 534 -2.60 -2.26 -15.05
N TYR A 535 -1.37 -2.19 -15.53
CA TYR A 535 -0.27 -1.57 -14.81
C TYR A 535 0.05 -0.22 -15.43
N VAL A 536 -0.45 0.83 -14.77
CA VAL A 536 -0.20 2.23 -15.11
C VAL A 536 1.30 2.48 -15.27
N THR A 537 1.68 2.97 -16.45
CA THR A 537 3.02 3.48 -16.74
C THR A 537 2.91 4.87 -17.38
N ASN A 538 3.91 5.74 -17.18
CA ASN A 538 3.95 7.09 -17.78
C ASN A 538 2.69 7.92 -17.45
N LEU A 539 2.46 8.20 -16.15
CA LEU A 539 1.30 8.96 -15.66
C LEU A 539 1.73 10.31 -15.07
N GLU A 540 1.10 11.39 -15.52
CA GLU A 540 1.22 12.73 -14.93
C GLU A 540 -0.03 13.11 -14.11
N ILE A 541 0.15 13.40 -12.82
CA ILE A 541 -0.85 14.00 -11.91
C ILE A 541 -0.34 15.38 -11.51
N THR A 542 -0.85 16.45 -12.14
CA THR A 542 -0.27 17.80 -12.00
C THR A 542 -1.28 18.93 -11.78
N ASN A 543 -0.93 19.93 -10.96
CA ASN A 543 -1.73 21.15 -10.77
C ASN A 543 -3.16 20.93 -10.22
N ASN A 544 -3.45 19.80 -9.58
CA ASN A 544 -4.79 19.46 -9.11
C ASN A 544 -5.08 19.97 -7.68
N ILE A 545 -6.36 20.02 -7.31
CA ILE A 545 -6.83 20.19 -5.92
C ILE A 545 -7.57 18.93 -5.48
N PHE A 546 -7.23 18.43 -4.29
CA PHE A 546 -7.85 17.28 -3.64
C PHE A 546 -8.40 17.72 -2.27
N GLU A 547 -9.72 17.80 -2.10
CA GLU A 547 -10.34 18.38 -0.90
C GLU A 547 -11.31 17.39 -0.21
N ASN A 548 -11.22 17.24 1.11
CA ASN A 548 -12.13 16.39 1.89
C ASN A 548 -12.26 14.94 1.34
N THR A 549 -11.13 14.29 1.10
CA THR A 549 -11.05 12.91 0.60
C THR A 549 -10.91 11.89 1.75
N GLY A 550 -11.23 10.63 1.49
CA GLY A 550 -11.03 9.50 2.42
C GLY A 550 -11.95 9.47 3.64
N PHE A 551 -13.13 10.12 3.61
CA PHE A 551 -13.96 10.29 4.81
C PHE A 551 -14.67 9.02 5.31
N TYR A 552 -14.68 7.92 4.54
CA TYR A 552 -15.26 6.65 5.01
C TYR A 552 -14.38 5.93 6.05
N GLY A 553 -13.07 6.18 6.06
CA GLY A 553 -12.16 5.63 7.07
C GLY A 553 -10.70 5.96 6.80
N ASN A 554 -9.92 6.04 7.89
CA ASN A 554 -8.48 6.24 7.80
C ASN A 554 -7.77 4.96 7.32
N GLN A 555 -7.57 4.85 6.01
CA GLN A 555 -6.85 3.75 5.35
C GLN A 555 -5.82 4.33 4.38
N ALA A 556 -4.63 3.72 4.31
CA ALA A 556 -3.57 4.20 3.41
C ALA A 556 -4.00 4.20 1.93
N ILE A 557 -4.76 3.18 1.52
CA ILE A 557 -5.28 3.07 0.14
C ILE A 557 -6.32 4.16 -0.22
N ALA A 558 -6.96 4.77 0.80
CA ALA A 558 -7.93 5.85 0.65
C ALA A 558 -7.31 7.26 0.72
N SER A 559 -5.97 7.36 0.76
CA SER A 559 -5.25 8.64 0.69
C SER A 559 -5.65 9.41 -0.57
N PRO A 560 -5.71 10.77 -0.55
CA PRO A 560 -6.11 11.57 -1.71
C PRO A 560 -5.43 11.15 -3.02
N ILE A 561 -4.14 10.85 -2.97
CA ILE A 561 -3.41 10.17 -4.06
C ILE A 561 -2.92 8.82 -3.54
N SER A 562 -3.18 7.75 -4.28
CA SER A 562 -2.86 6.38 -3.88
C SER A 562 -2.35 5.59 -5.09
N ILE A 563 -1.09 5.17 -5.05
CA ILE A 563 -0.49 4.24 -6.02
C ILE A 563 -0.34 2.90 -5.30
N ALA A 564 -1.07 1.86 -5.73
CA ALA A 564 -1.19 0.60 -5.00
C ALA A 564 -1.24 -0.60 -5.95
N GLY A 565 -0.06 -1.12 -6.33
CA GLY A 565 0.03 -2.36 -7.10
C GLY A 565 -0.31 -3.62 -6.30
N ASP A 566 -0.84 -4.63 -6.99
CA ASP A 566 -1.14 -5.97 -6.45
C ASP A 566 0.11 -6.85 -6.18
N GLY A 567 1.31 -6.34 -6.47
CA GLY A 567 2.56 -7.02 -6.14
C GLY A 567 2.81 -7.01 -4.64
N ALA A 568 3.40 -8.08 -4.09
CA ALA A 568 3.88 -8.07 -2.71
C ALA A 568 4.91 -6.95 -2.50
N ALA A 569 4.87 -6.28 -1.34
CA ALA A 569 5.79 -5.21 -0.99
C ALA A 569 7.25 -5.69 -1.15
N SER A 570 7.96 -5.08 -2.11
CA SER A 570 9.20 -5.63 -2.68
C SER A 570 10.03 -4.53 -3.34
N THR A 571 11.23 -4.89 -3.78
CA THR A 571 12.08 -4.08 -4.66
C THR A 571 12.68 -4.85 -5.83
N ASP A 572 12.13 -6.03 -6.14
CA ASP A 572 12.31 -6.67 -7.44
C ASP A 572 11.50 -5.90 -8.50
N PRO A 573 12.12 -5.32 -9.54
CA PRO A 573 11.42 -4.62 -10.62
C PRO A 573 10.34 -5.45 -11.32
N ALA A 574 10.38 -6.78 -11.27
CA ALA A 574 9.31 -7.63 -11.78
C ALA A 574 8.02 -7.55 -10.95
N MET A 575 8.10 -7.21 -9.66
CA MET A 575 6.94 -7.02 -8.78
C MET A 575 6.38 -5.58 -8.84
N LEU A 576 7.14 -4.64 -9.40
CA LEU A 576 6.86 -3.20 -9.39
C LEU A 576 6.41 -2.71 -10.77
N MET A 577 5.37 -3.32 -11.33
CA MET A 577 4.93 -3.02 -12.71
C MET A 577 4.36 -1.61 -12.91
N HIS A 578 3.94 -0.90 -11.84
CA HIS A 578 3.65 0.53 -11.93
C HIS A 578 4.95 1.35 -12.01
N GLN A 579 5.11 2.18 -13.04
CA GLN A 579 6.34 2.94 -13.23
C GLN A 579 6.20 4.28 -13.96
N ASP A 580 7.24 5.10 -13.89
CA ASP A 580 7.33 6.40 -14.59
C ASP A 580 6.17 7.35 -14.21
N ILE A 581 5.95 7.58 -12.92
CA ILE A 581 4.82 8.38 -12.41
C ILE A 581 5.31 9.73 -11.88
N LEU A 582 4.68 10.83 -12.33
CA LEU A 582 4.93 12.20 -11.87
C LEU A 582 3.74 12.74 -11.08
N ILE A 583 3.97 13.12 -9.83
CA ILE A 583 3.02 13.76 -8.92
C ILE A 583 3.60 15.14 -8.57
N GLN A 584 3.16 16.20 -9.28
CA GLN A 584 3.76 17.53 -9.15
C GLN A 584 2.76 18.68 -8.97
N ASN A 585 3.06 19.60 -8.04
CA ASN A 585 2.27 20.81 -7.80
C ASN A 585 0.78 20.52 -7.56
N ASN A 586 0.44 19.48 -6.79
CA ASN A 586 -0.94 19.23 -6.34
C ASN A 586 -1.15 19.80 -4.94
N ILE A 587 -2.38 20.21 -4.62
CA ILE A 587 -2.75 20.74 -3.30
C ILE A 587 -3.78 19.81 -2.65
N VAL A 588 -3.53 19.40 -1.41
CA VAL A 588 -4.43 18.58 -0.59
C VAL A 588 -4.99 19.41 0.55
N ILE A 589 -6.31 19.41 0.73
CA ILE A 589 -7.04 20.24 1.70
C ILE A 589 -7.97 19.35 2.54
N ASP A 590 -7.92 19.49 3.87
CA ASP A 590 -8.83 18.81 4.81
C ASP A 590 -8.99 17.29 4.53
N ARG A 591 -7.88 16.58 4.25
CA ARG A 591 -7.89 15.12 4.10
C ARG A 591 -8.34 14.43 5.38
N ASN A 592 -9.04 13.29 5.27
CA ASN A 592 -9.52 12.53 6.43
C ASN A 592 -8.57 11.37 6.82
N THR A 593 -7.63 11.02 5.94
CA THR A 593 -6.57 10.02 6.14
C THR A 593 -5.31 10.59 6.79
N ASP A 594 -4.53 9.78 7.50
CA ASP A 594 -3.19 10.14 8.00
C ASP A 594 -2.31 10.67 6.86
N TYR A 595 -2.11 9.85 5.83
CA TYR A 595 -1.32 10.20 4.65
C TYR A 595 -2.14 10.99 3.62
N ALA A 596 -1.49 11.92 2.93
CA ALA A 596 -1.98 12.58 1.74
C ALA A 596 -1.63 11.81 0.45
N LEU A 597 -0.51 11.07 0.49
CA LEU A 597 0.00 10.24 -0.59
C LEU A 597 0.42 8.86 -0.07
N TYR A 598 -0.04 7.81 -0.73
CA TYR A 598 0.41 6.43 -0.54
C TYR A 598 1.07 5.89 -1.81
N ILE A 599 2.20 5.19 -1.68
CA ILE A 599 2.91 4.54 -2.80
C ILE A 599 3.29 3.11 -2.41
N HIS A 600 2.78 2.13 -3.17
CA HIS A 600 3.04 0.70 -3.01
C HIS A 600 3.11 0.00 -4.38
N GLY A 601 4.07 -0.93 -4.53
CA GLY A 601 4.16 -1.76 -5.74
C GLY A 601 4.59 -0.98 -7.00
N ALA A 602 5.38 0.08 -6.85
CA ALA A 602 5.75 1.00 -7.93
C ALA A 602 7.26 1.36 -7.96
N GLN A 603 7.76 1.79 -9.13
CA GLN A 603 9.14 2.25 -9.33
C GLN A 603 9.28 3.52 -10.19
N ASN A 604 10.40 4.25 -10.08
CA ASN A 604 10.65 5.53 -10.79
C ASN A 604 9.49 6.54 -10.62
N VAL A 605 9.16 6.87 -9.37
CA VAL A 605 8.09 7.81 -9.01
C VAL A 605 8.68 9.15 -8.54
N LYS A 606 8.05 10.26 -8.90
CA LYS A 606 8.50 11.62 -8.54
C LYS A 606 7.39 12.40 -7.85
N VAL A 607 7.69 12.92 -6.67
CA VAL A 607 6.79 13.65 -5.79
C VAL A 607 7.39 15.03 -5.54
N LEU A 608 6.98 16.01 -6.34
CA LEU A 608 7.64 17.31 -6.49
C LEU A 608 6.71 18.49 -6.21
N ASP A 609 7.16 19.49 -5.44
CA ASP A 609 6.46 20.78 -5.27
C ASP A 609 4.97 20.69 -4.79
N ASN A 610 4.51 19.57 -4.22
CA ASN A 610 3.12 19.42 -3.77
C ASN A 610 2.89 20.07 -2.39
N ASP A 611 1.66 20.48 -2.07
CA ASP A 611 1.23 20.85 -0.72
C ASP A 611 0.26 19.79 -0.18
N PHE A 612 0.67 19.09 0.89
CA PHE A 612 -0.10 17.99 1.46
C PHE A 612 -1.12 18.42 2.54
N GLY A 613 -1.11 19.71 2.92
CA GLY A 613 -2.06 20.30 3.87
C GLY A 613 -2.09 19.64 5.24
N ALA A 614 -3.08 20.01 6.06
CA ALA A 614 -3.38 19.36 7.34
C ALA A 614 -4.62 18.46 7.22
N ARG A 615 -4.73 17.46 8.10
CA ARG A 615 -5.97 16.68 8.26
C ARG A 615 -7.15 17.52 8.73
N LYS A 616 -8.34 17.14 8.26
CA LYS A 616 -9.63 17.77 8.58
C LYS A 616 -9.84 17.91 10.09
N GLY A 617 -9.90 19.15 10.58
CA GLY A 617 -10.11 19.47 12.00
C GLY A 617 -8.91 19.19 12.93
N VAL A 618 -7.76 18.73 12.41
CA VAL A 618 -6.55 18.45 13.21
C VAL A 618 -5.66 19.70 13.24
N ALA A 619 -5.90 20.57 14.23
CA ALA A 619 -5.21 21.87 14.36
C ALA A 619 -3.71 21.78 14.75
N ASP A 620 -3.19 20.59 15.00
CA ASP A 620 -1.78 20.28 15.27
C ASP A 620 -1.45 18.91 14.66
N ASP A 621 -1.41 18.84 13.32
CA ASP A 621 -1.17 17.59 12.60
C ASP A 621 0.32 17.24 12.62
N GLN A 622 0.67 16.19 13.36
CA GLN A 622 2.05 15.73 13.55
C GLN A 622 2.38 14.43 12.77
N ALA A 623 1.41 13.87 12.06
CA ALA A 623 1.57 12.61 11.30
C ALA A 623 2.35 12.82 9.99
N ALA A 624 2.93 11.73 9.47
CA ALA A 624 3.53 11.72 8.15
C ALA A 624 2.46 11.97 7.08
N SER A 625 2.79 12.77 6.07
CA SER A 625 1.88 13.07 4.96
C SER A 625 2.09 12.15 3.76
N VAL A 626 3.18 11.37 3.74
CA VAL A 626 3.50 10.41 2.69
C VAL A 626 3.90 9.09 3.32
N ARG A 627 3.35 7.96 2.84
CA ARG A 627 3.78 6.60 3.19
C ARG A 627 4.21 5.86 1.93
N ILE A 628 5.37 5.22 1.96
CA ILE A 628 5.95 4.46 0.84
C ILE A 628 6.29 3.05 1.33
N ASP A 629 5.73 2.05 0.67
CA ASP A 629 5.82 0.63 1.07
C ASP A 629 6.19 -0.25 -0.12
N GLY A 630 7.36 -0.91 -0.08
CA GLY A 630 7.76 -1.80 -1.18
C GLY A 630 7.81 -1.10 -2.54
N ALA A 631 8.66 -0.09 -2.65
CA ALA A 631 8.86 0.72 -3.86
C ALA A 631 10.36 0.99 -4.12
N TYR A 632 10.69 1.25 -5.38
CA TYR A 632 12.07 1.42 -5.86
C TYR A 632 12.28 2.72 -6.66
N ASP A 633 13.34 3.48 -6.37
CA ASP A 633 13.69 4.71 -7.12
C ASP A 633 12.59 5.79 -7.03
N VAL A 634 12.40 6.36 -5.84
CA VAL A 634 11.40 7.42 -5.61
C VAL A 634 12.08 8.72 -5.18
N GLU A 635 11.81 9.80 -5.91
CA GLU A 635 12.22 11.16 -5.53
C GLU A 635 11.09 11.89 -4.80
N VAL A 636 11.35 12.39 -3.59
CA VAL A 636 10.45 13.25 -2.81
C VAL A 636 11.17 14.57 -2.49
N SER A 637 10.87 15.61 -3.26
CA SER A 637 11.59 16.89 -3.22
C SER A 637 10.68 18.12 -3.20
N ASP A 638 11.03 19.06 -2.35
CA ASP A 638 10.53 20.43 -2.24
C ASP A 638 9.00 20.54 -1.97
N ASN A 639 8.42 19.53 -1.32
CA ASN A 639 7.00 19.50 -0.93
C ASN A 639 6.72 20.27 0.39
N VAL A 640 5.47 20.70 0.57
CA VAL A 640 4.92 21.37 1.74
C VAL A 640 4.10 20.38 2.59
N TYR A 641 4.21 20.53 3.91
CA TYR A 641 3.72 19.61 4.94
C TYR A 641 3.13 20.43 6.11
N PRO A 642 2.34 19.82 7.02
CA PRO A 642 1.95 20.46 8.29
C PRO A 642 3.16 21.03 9.05
N GLU A 643 2.99 22.22 9.67
CA GLU A 643 4.07 22.94 10.35
C GLU A 643 4.76 22.11 11.45
N ASN A 644 4.03 21.17 12.07
CA ASN A 644 4.50 20.33 13.17
C ASN A 644 4.64 18.84 12.81
N ALA A 645 4.61 18.45 11.52
CA ALA A 645 4.86 17.08 11.08
C ALA A 645 6.27 16.62 11.51
N ALA A 646 6.35 15.72 12.49
CA ALA A 646 7.61 15.28 13.08
C ALA A 646 8.40 14.37 12.11
N THR A 647 7.67 13.52 11.40
CA THR A 647 8.13 12.75 10.24
C THR A 647 7.38 13.27 9.02
N LYS A 648 8.08 13.59 7.91
CA LYS A 648 7.45 14.01 6.65
C LYS A 648 6.94 12.83 5.83
N VAL A 649 7.84 11.87 5.64
CA VAL A 649 7.70 10.69 4.78
C VAL A 649 8.03 9.46 5.62
N GLU A 650 7.14 8.48 5.61
CA GLU A 650 7.26 7.22 6.32
C GLU A 650 7.53 6.10 5.30
N LEU A 651 8.47 5.21 5.63
CA LEU A 651 9.05 4.25 4.68
C LEU A 651 9.06 2.84 5.30
N SER A 652 8.56 1.80 4.61
CA SER A 652 8.89 0.43 5.06
C SER A 652 10.35 0.09 4.78
N SER A 653 10.87 -0.84 5.58
CA SER A 653 12.25 -1.34 5.49
C SER A 653 12.55 -2.04 4.16
N GLN A 654 11.53 -2.46 3.42
CA GLN A 654 11.64 -3.06 2.09
C GLN A 654 11.84 -2.01 0.98
N THR A 655 11.56 -0.72 1.22
CA THR A 655 11.77 0.35 0.22
C THR A 655 13.25 0.59 -0.09
N ARG A 656 13.57 0.91 -1.35
CA ARG A 656 14.94 1.17 -1.80
C ARG A 656 15.04 2.34 -2.73
N LYS A 657 16.22 2.99 -2.70
CA LYS A 657 16.55 4.14 -3.52
C LYS A 657 15.48 5.24 -3.40
N ILE A 658 15.07 5.54 -2.17
CA ILE A 658 14.21 6.68 -1.85
C ILE A 658 15.12 7.87 -1.49
N TYR A 659 14.92 9.02 -2.13
CA TYR A 659 15.77 10.22 -2.00
C TYR A 659 15.00 11.50 -2.30
N GLY A 660 15.66 12.65 -2.21
CA GLY A 660 15.11 13.98 -2.51
C GLY A 660 15.41 14.97 -1.38
N THR A 661 14.83 16.18 -1.43
CA THR A 661 15.07 17.19 -0.37
C THR A 661 14.23 16.97 0.89
N ASP A 662 13.19 16.13 0.83
CA ASP A 662 12.31 15.81 1.97
C ASP A 662 12.76 14.56 2.76
N ILE A 663 13.66 13.74 2.18
CA ILE A 663 14.17 12.51 2.80
C ILE A 663 15.36 12.84 3.70
N ALA A 664 15.10 12.93 5.01
CA ALA A 664 16.10 13.33 6.01
C ALA A 664 17.20 12.27 6.26
N VAL A 665 16.86 10.99 6.13
CA VAL A 665 17.75 9.83 6.30
C VAL A 665 17.37 8.78 5.24
N PRO A 666 18.32 8.12 4.54
CA PRO A 666 17.98 7.09 3.56
C PRO A 666 17.35 5.85 4.22
N PRO A 667 16.44 5.13 3.55
CA PRO A 667 15.79 3.93 4.11
C PRO A 667 16.80 2.81 4.44
N ILE A 668 16.48 2.00 5.46
CA ILE A 668 17.30 0.83 5.85
C ILE A 668 17.45 -0.20 4.72
N GLY A 669 16.45 -0.33 3.83
CA GLY A 669 16.51 -1.19 2.65
C GLY A 669 17.59 -0.81 1.62
N ASN A 670 18.19 0.38 1.70
CA ASN A 670 19.39 0.67 0.92
C ASN A 670 20.61 -0.17 1.38
N TYR A 671 20.58 -0.71 2.59
CA TYR A 671 21.72 -1.35 3.25
C TYR A 671 21.45 -2.79 3.68
N ALA A 672 20.25 -3.12 4.16
CA ALA A 672 19.90 -4.47 4.63
C ALA A 672 18.72 -5.07 3.86
N ALA A 673 18.82 -6.36 3.52
CA ALA A 673 17.66 -7.25 3.43
C ALA A 673 17.68 -8.20 4.62
N VAL A 674 16.53 -8.46 5.23
CA VAL A 674 16.39 -9.33 6.41
C VAL A 674 15.15 -10.21 6.24
N SER A 675 15.26 -11.48 6.63
CA SER A 675 14.16 -12.46 6.56
C SER A 675 14.32 -13.54 7.63
N ALA A 676 13.22 -13.96 8.25
CA ALA A 676 13.20 -15.10 9.16
C ALA A 676 12.69 -16.39 8.49
N ALA A 677 13.20 -17.53 8.94
CA ALA A 677 12.77 -18.88 8.60
C ALA A 677 12.89 -19.79 9.85
N THR A 678 12.54 -21.07 9.75
CA THR A 678 12.59 -22.02 10.86
C THR A 678 13.35 -23.29 10.51
N VAL A 679 14.09 -23.84 11.47
CA VAL A 679 14.79 -25.13 11.36
C VAL A 679 14.58 -25.95 12.63
N TYR A 680 14.44 -27.27 12.49
CA TYR A 680 14.29 -28.19 13.62
C TYR A 680 15.63 -28.87 13.91
N THR A 681 16.08 -28.85 15.17
CA THR A 681 17.39 -29.33 15.64
C THR A 681 17.23 -30.40 16.73
N GLU A 682 18.32 -31.04 17.18
CA GLU A 682 18.24 -32.01 18.31
C GLU A 682 17.70 -31.38 19.60
N ASP A 683 17.93 -30.08 19.81
CA ASP A 683 17.40 -29.28 20.93
C ASP A 683 16.02 -28.65 20.64
N GLY A 684 15.35 -29.06 19.56
CA GLY A 684 14.03 -28.55 19.13
C GLY A 684 14.09 -27.44 18.09
N TRP A 685 13.04 -26.61 18.02
CA TRP A 685 12.91 -25.57 17.00
C TRP A 685 13.83 -24.36 17.23
N GLN A 686 14.40 -23.86 16.13
CA GLN A 686 15.16 -22.63 16.04
C GLN A 686 14.53 -21.71 14.99
N VAL A 687 14.63 -20.40 15.19
CA VAL A 687 14.42 -19.41 14.14
C VAL A 687 15.77 -19.13 13.46
N GLU A 688 15.84 -19.34 12.15
CA GLU A 688 16.95 -18.89 11.31
C GLU A 688 16.67 -17.45 10.87
N LEU A 689 17.50 -16.51 11.32
CA LEU A 689 17.51 -15.13 10.84
C LEU A 689 18.59 -14.97 9.77
N THR A 690 18.19 -14.63 8.55
CA THR A 690 19.10 -14.26 7.46
C THR A 690 19.14 -12.75 7.31
N ILE A 691 20.34 -12.18 7.14
CA ILE A 691 20.58 -10.77 6.79
C ILE A 691 21.64 -10.66 5.69
N GLU A 692 21.38 -9.84 4.68
CA GLU A 692 22.30 -9.50 3.59
C GLU A 692 22.65 -8.00 3.62
N ASN A 693 23.94 -7.66 3.52
CA ASN A 693 24.34 -6.30 3.22
C ASN A 693 24.24 -6.03 1.71
N ILE A 694 23.21 -5.27 1.34
CA ILE A 694 22.86 -4.96 -0.06
C ILE A 694 23.36 -3.57 -0.52
N ALA A 695 24.26 -2.94 0.24
CA ALA A 695 25.00 -1.74 -0.18
C ALA A 695 26.31 -2.11 -0.91
N GLU A 696 26.88 -1.16 -1.67
CA GLU A 696 28.18 -1.32 -2.35
C GLU A 696 29.40 -1.19 -1.41
N GLU A 697 29.18 -1.11 -0.09
CA GLU A 697 30.17 -0.78 0.93
C GLU A 697 30.00 -1.63 2.21
N THR A 698 31.04 -1.71 3.05
CA THR A 698 30.97 -2.44 4.34
C THR A 698 30.12 -1.67 5.34
N VAL A 699 29.08 -2.30 5.88
CA VAL A 699 28.12 -1.68 6.81
C VAL A 699 28.15 -2.41 8.17
N THR A 700 28.02 -1.65 9.25
CA THR A 700 27.77 -2.18 10.60
C THR A 700 26.30 -2.01 10.95
N PHE A 701 25.65 -3.13 11.31
CA PHE A 701 24.24 -3.22 11.69
C PHE A 701 24.10 -3.55 13.17
N THR A 702 23.38 -2.72 13.90
CA THR A 702 22.78 -3.10 15.19
C THR A 702 21.40 -3.68 14.91
N LEU A 703 21.09 -4.81 15.53
CA LEU A 703 19.88 -5.60 15.29
C LEU A 703 19.19 -5.89 16.63
N ALA A 704 17.86 -5.91 16.64
CA ALA A 704 17.04 -6.36 17.77
C ALA A 704 15.73 -6.97 17.27
N PHE A 705 15.16 -7.91 18.01
CA PHE A 705 13.75 -8.26 17.84
C PHE A 705 12.89 -7.06 18.25
N ALA A 706 11.95 -6.67 17.40
CA ALA A 706 11.04 -5.54 17.63
C ALA A 706 9.88 -5.95 18.55
N ASP A 707 9.26 -4.96 19.20
CA ASP A 707 8.15 -5.15 20.15
C ASP A 707 6.89 -5.82 19.53
N THR A 708 6.84 -5.95 18.21
CA THR A 708 5.77 -6.64 17.44
C THR A 708 6.03 -8.15 17.23
N THR A 709 7.24 -8.64 17.53
CA THR A 709 7.56 -10.08 17.59
C THR A 709 6.65 -10.82 18.56
N SER A 710 6.21 -12.03 18.22
CA SER A 710 5.31 -12.83 19.08
C SER A 710 5.88 -12.99 20.50
N ALA A 711 5.17 -12.45 21.49
CA ALA A 711 5.64 -12.39 22.88
C ALA A 711 5.85 -13.80 23.47
N GLY A 712 7.02 -14.04 24.05
CA GLY A 712 7.41 -15.34 24.62
C GLY A 712 8.02 -16.34 23.62
N LEU A 713 8.07 -16.02 22.31
CA LEU A 713 8.73 -16.86 21.31
C LEU A 713 10.22 -17.09 21.62
N PHE A 714 10.90 -16.06 22.13
CA PHE A 714 12.29 -16.11 22.59
C PHE A 714 12.37 -15.84 24.11
N ALA A 715 13.49 -16.22 24.72
CA ALA A 715 13.72 -15.94 26.15
C ALA A 715 13.92 -14.43 26.41
N ASP A 716 13.48 -13.97 27.59
CA ASP A 716 13.60 -12.56 28.02
C ASP A 716 15.03 -12.02 27.85
N GLY A 717 15.19 -10.99 27.01
CA GLY A 717 16.48 -10.36 26.76
C GLY A 717 17.39 -11.09 25.76
N THR A 718 16.85 -12.02 24.96
CA THR A 718 17.57 -12.59 23.80
C THR A 718 18.03 -11.45 22.87
N ALA A 719 19.34 -11.37 22.65
CA ALA A 719 19.97 -10.27 21.91
C ALA A 719 20.58 -10.77 20.60
N ILE A 720 20.37 -10.01 19.52
CA ILE A 720 21.00 -10.27 18.23
C ILE A 720 22.40 -9.58 18.24
N PRO A 721 23.49 -10.26 17.82
CA PRO A 721 24.81 -9.64 17.76
C PRO A 721 24.83 -8.47 16.77
N THR A 722 25.57 -7.40 17.10
CA THR A 722 25.91 -6.35 16.15
C THR A 722 26.87 -6.92 15.10
N LEU A 723 26.49 -6.85 13.82
CA LEU A 723 27.23 -7.42 12.71
C LEU A 723 27.99 -6.34 11.94
N THR A 724 29.18 -6.65 11.41
CA THR A 724 29.82 -5.84 10.37
C THR A 724 30.01 -6.71 9.14
N LEU A 725 29.31 -6.36 8.06
CA LEU A 725 29.17 -7.18 6.85
C LEU A 725 29.75 -6.43 5.65
N ASN A 726 30.49 -7.13 4.79
CA ASN A 726 31.00 -6.57 3.54
C ASN A 726 29.89 -6.44 2.48
N ALA A 727 30.14 -5.69 1.41
CA ALA A 727 29.18 -5.54 0.31
C ALA A 727 28.80 -6.92 -0.29
N GLY A 728 27.52 -7.25 -0.34
CA GLY A 728 27.01 -8.55 -0.78
C GLY A 728 27.28 -9.72 0.18
N GLU A 729 27.65 -9.45 1.44
CA GLU A 729 27.82 -10.49 2.45
C GLU A 729 26.47 -10.85 3.10
N VAL A 730 26.12 -12.14 3.02
CA VAL A 730 24.98 -12.75 3.72
C VAL A 730 25.46 -13.40 5.00
N ARG A 731 24.75 -13.17 6.11
CA ARG A 731 24.94 -13.86 7.39
C ARG A 731 23.65 -14.55 7.81
N LYS A 732 23.77 -15.78 8.34
CA LYS A 732 22.71 -16.51 9.01
C LYS A 732 23.00 -16.58 10.51
N LEU A 733 21.97 -16.48 11.32
CA LEU A 733 21.99 -16.60 12.78
C LEU A 733 20.84 -17.52 13.21
N TYR A 734 21.02 -18.26 14.31
CA TYR A 734 20.02 -19.22 14.80
C TYR A 734 19.65 -18.92 16.25
N PHE A 735 18.35 -18.85 16.55
CA PHE A 735 17.82 -18.48 17.87
C PHE A 735 16.83 -19.54 18.39
N PRO A 736 17.02 -20.08 19.61
CA PRO A 736 16.18 -21.15 20.14
C PRO A 736 14.79 -20.62 20.51
N VAL A 737 13.76 -21.38 20.15
CA VAL A 737 12.37 -21.08 20.50
C VAL A 737 12.13 -21.43 21.97
N GLN A 738 11.67 -20.47 22.75
CA GLN A 738 11.35 -20.63 24.17
C GLN A 738 9.91 -21.12 24.40
N THR A 739 8.98 -20.79 23.50
CA THR A 739 7.57 -21.24 23.53
C THR A 739 7.08 -21.33 22.09
N LEU A 740 6.56 -22.49 21.67
CA LEU A 740 6.00 -22.64 20.32
C LEU A 740 4.67 -21.86 20.22
N PRO A 741 4.28 -21.38 19.03
CA PRO A 741 2.96 -20.78 18.82
C PRO A 741 1.77 -21.68 19.19
N SER A 742 1.94 -23.01 19.10
CA SER A 742 0.98 -24.01 19.62
C SER A 742 0.81 -23.99 21.14
N ASP A 743 1.77 -23.42 21.87
CA ASP A 743 1.85 -23.46 23.33
C ASP A 743 1.62 -22.04 23.93
N MET A 744 1.38 -21.04 23.08
CA MET A 744 1.01 -19.68 23.47
C MET A 744 -0.46 -19.60 23.88
N SER A 745 -0.85 -18.49 24.52
CA SER A 745 -2.26 -18.18 24.81
C SER A 745 -2.58 -16.75 24.33
N PRO A 746 -3.41 -16.59 23.29
CA PRO A 746 -4.03 -17.66 22.49
C PRO A 746 -3.00 -18.44 21.66
N ARG A 747 -3.29 -19.73 21.40
CA ARG A 747 -2.58 -20.55 20.40
C ARG A 747 -2.60 -19.89 19.02
N GLN A 748 -1.53 -20.06 18.26
CA GLN A 748 -1.36 -19.51 16.92
C GLN A 748 -0.70 -20.54 15.98
N SER A 749 -1.11 -20.56 14.71
CA SER A 749 -0.51 -21.41 13.67
C SER A 749 0.83 -20.89 13.11
N TYR A 750 1.25 -19.69 13.51
CA TYR A 750 2.49 -19.02 13.12
C TYR A 750 2.99 -18.08 14.23
N ALA A 751 4.23 -17.57 14.11
CA ALA A 751 4.72 -16.44 14.89
C ALA A 751 5.10 -15.26 13.98
N GLN A 752 5.04 -14.04 14.53
CA GLN A 752 5.75 -12.90 13.98
C GLN A 752 7.19 -12.88 14.52
N VAL A 753 8.17 -12.70 13.64
CA VAL A 753 9.59 -12.50 13.95
C VAL A 753 10.03 -11.22 13.26
N ASP A 754 9.89 -10.11 13.98
CA ASP A 754 10.10 -8.78 13.43
C ASP A 754 11.44 -8.25 13.91
N VAL A 755 12.31 -7.79 12.99
CA VAL A 755 13.68 -7.41 13.32
C VAL A 755 13.90 -5.93 13.00
N LEU A 756 14.08 -5.14 14.06
CA LEU A 756 14.60 -3.77 13.96
C LEU A 756 16.07 -3.84 13.56
N ALA A 757 16.40 -3.23 12.42
CA ALA A 757 17.77 -3.05 11.96
C ALA A 757 18.14 -1.58 11.91
N GLN A 758 19.33 -1.24 12.41
CA GLN A 758 19.87 0.10 12.50
C GLN A 758 21.30 0.16 11.95
N THR A 759 21.60 1.14 11.11
CA THR A 759 22.96 1.44 10.63
C THR A 759 23.66 2.43 11.55
N ALA A 760 25.00 2.40 11.59
CA ALA A 760 25.81 3.42 12.29
C ALA A 760 25.60 4.87 11.74
N THR A 761 25.00 5.01 10.56
CA THR A 761 24.61 6.29 9.93
C THR A 761 23.23 6.81 10.35
N GLY A 762 22.45 6.03 11.10
CA GLY A 762 21.12 6.42 11.61
C GLY A 762 19.94 6.00 10.71
N SER A 763 20.18 5.33 9.58
CA SER A 763 19.11 4.65 8.82
C SER A 763 18.60 3.47 9.63
N GLU A 764 17.30 3.37 9.83
CA GLU A 764 16.64 2.31 10.61
C GLU A 764 15.30 1.86 10.02
N GLY A 765 14.82 0.71 10.49
CA GLY A 765 13.47 0.20 10.21
C GLY A 765 13.28 -1.24 10.69
N VAL A 766 12.02 -1.66 10.84
CA VAL A 766 11.64 -3.03 11.22
C VAL A 766 11.38 -3.87 9.97
N PHE A 767 11.99 -5.03 9.86
CA PHE A 767 11.69 -6.04 8.84
C PHE A 767 10.75 -7.08 9.45
N GLU A 768 9.55 -7.17 8.90
CA GLU A 768 8.49 -8.07 9.37
C GLU A 768 8.64 -9.47 8.75
N SER A 769 8.31 -10.54 9.48
CA SER A 769 8.34 -11.91 8.95
C SER A 769 7.45 -12.88 9.73
N GLN A 770 6.46 -13.47 9.06
CA GLN A 770 5.70 -14.60 9.59
C GLN A 770 6.45 -15.92 9.38
N VAL A 771 6.56 -16.74 10.43
CA VAL A 771 7.19 -18.07 10.38
C VAL A 771 6.34 -19.14 11.06
N THR A 772 6.40 -20.38 10.53
CA THR A 772 5.65 -21.53 11.03
C THR A 772 6.58 -22.61 11.59
N PHE A 773 6.13 -23.35 12.60
CA PHE A 773 6.93 -24.39 13.30
C PHE A 773 6.40 -25.80 12.98
N ASN A 774 6.07 -26.01 11.71
CA ASN A 774 5.30 -27.14 11.23
C ASN A 774 6.24 -28.25 10.73
N GLY A 775 6.34 -29.33 11.49
CA GLY A 775 7.21 -30.46 11.17
C GLY A 775 6.49 -31.79 11.30
N ALA A 776 6.65 -32.65 10.29
CA ALA A 776 6.33 -34.06 10.38
C ALA A 776 7.60 -34.83 10.74
N ILE A 777 7.68 -35.45 11.91
CA ILE A 777 8.86 -36.23 12.33
C ILE A 777 8.79 -37.66 11.78
N LYS A 778 9.91 -38.20 11.32
CA LYS A 778 9.96 -39.58 10.82
C LYS A 778 9.68 -40.60 11.92
N ALA A 779 8.72 -41.47 11.69
CA ALA A 779 8.29 -42.50 12.63
C ALA A 779 9.36 -43.61 12.80
N PRO A 780 9.49 -44.20 14.01
CA PRO A 780 10.44 -45.28 14.26
C PRO A 780 9.99 -46.58 13.56
N ALA A 781 10.94 -47.28 12.92
CA ALA A 781 10.66 -48.49 12.12
C ALA A 781 10.09 -49.69 12.90
N GLU A 782 10.14 -49.68 14.24
CA GLU A 782 9.42 -50.61 15.12
C GLU A 782 8.99 -49.86 16.40
N GLY A 783 7.71 -49.52 16.53
CA GLY A 783 7.15 -48.88 17.74
C GLY A 783 5.75 -48.29 17.53
N ASP A 784 5.11 -47.84 18.62
CA ASP A 784 4.02 -46.87 18.54
C ASP A 784 4.61 -45.46 18.42
N ILE A 785 3.91 -44.53 17.77
CA ILE A 785 4.36 -43.13 17.62
C ILE A 785 4.21 -42.41 18.97
N ASP A 786 5.30 -41.88 19.53
CA ASP A 786 5.24 -41.03 20.72
C ASP A 786 4.87 -39.60 20.34
N TRP A 787 3.56 -39.36 20.31
CA TRP A 787 2.97 -38.04 20.03
C TRP A 787 3.33 -36.95 21.05
N THR A 788 3.99 -37.27 22.17
CA THR A 788 4.42 -36.24 23.15
C THR A 788 5.76 -35.60 22.80
N GLU A 789 6.57 -36.24 21.96
CA GLU A 789 7.84 -35.73 21.43
C GLU A 789 7.68 -35.08 20.04
N ILE A 790 6.45 -34.99 19.51
CA ILE A 790 6.14 -34.37 18.21
C ILE A 790 5.65 -32.94 18.40
N PRO A 791 6.22 -31.93 17.69
CA PRO A 791 5.78 -30.55 17.72
C PRO A 791 4.28 -30.39 17.42
N GLY A 792 3.60 -29.61 18.25
CA GLY A 792 2.23 -29.18 18.01
C GLY A 792 2.14 -28.08 16.95
N ILE A 793 1.01 -28.04 16.26
CA ILE A 793 0.53 -26.93 15.45
C ILE A 793 -0.85 -26.60 16.01
N GLY A 794 -0.96 -25.50 16.74
CA GLY A 794 -2.15 -25.16 17.52
C GLY A 794 -2.93 -23.98 16.92
N GLN A 795 -4.22 -23.95 17.18
CA GLN A 795 -5.10 -22.80 16.96
C GLN A 795 -6.16 -22.79 18.06
N GLU A 796 -6.60 -21.62 18.52
CA GLU A 796 -7.79 -21.49 19.36
C GLU A 796 -8.62 -20.25 19.01
N GLY A 797 -9.88 -20.26 19.39
CA GLY A 797 -10.80 -19.14 19.19
C GLY A 797 -11.97 -19.16 20.17
N THR A 798 -12.71 -18.06 20.19
CA THR A 798 -14.00 -17.98 20.89
C THR A 798 -15.02 -17.46 19.89
N MET A 799 -15.97 -18.30 19.51
CA MET A 799 -17.03 -17.95 18.55
C MET A 799 -18.36 -17.95 19.28
N ARG A 800 -19.10 -16.83 19.22
CA ARG A 800 -20.42 -16.58 19.84
C ARG A 800 -20.51 -16.67 21.37
N GLY A 801 -19.62 -17.40 22.03
CA GLY A 801 -19.56 -17.64 23.46
C GLY A 801 -18.85 -18.94 23.79
N GLU A 802 -18.92 -19.92 22.88
CA GLU A 802 -18.19 -21.18 22.92
C GLU A 802 -16.68 -20.97 22.68
N TYR A 803 -15.85 -21.80 23.33
CA TYR A 803 -14.40 -21.82 23.15
C TYR A 803 -14.01 -23.11 22.43
N ILE A 804 -13.27 -22.96 21.33
CA ILE A 804 -12.80 -24.08 20.52
C ILE A 804 -11.29 -23.97 20.31
N ALA A 805 -10.59 -25.08 20.42
CA ALA A 805 -9.17 -25.17 20.10
C ALA A 805 -8.85 -26.50 19.39
N GLY A 806 -7.72 -26.55 18.71
CA GLY A 806 -7.20 -27.82 18.21
C GLY A 806 -5.68 -27.82 18.11
N ASP A 807 -5.08 -28.91 18.57
CA ASP A 807 -3.64 -29.15 18.53
C ASP A 807 -3.34 -30.32 17.58
N ALA A 808 -2.87 -30.00 16.37
CA ALA A 808 -2.48 -30.97 15.35
C ALA A 808 -1.00 -31.37 15.47
N ARG A 809 -0.68 -32.63 15.19
CA ARG A 809 0.67 -33.22 15.20
C ARG A 809 0.82 -34.18 14.03
N PHE A 810 2.03 -34.24 13.47
CA PHE A 810 2.33 -35.03 12.28
C PHE A 810 3.58 -35.90 12.43
N ALA A 811 3.52 -37.10 11.88
CA ALA A 811 4.66 -38.00 11.70
C ALA A 811 4.59 -38.66 10.32
N TRP A 812 5.66 -39.30 9.86
CA TRP A 812 5.67 -39.96 8.54
C TRP A 812 6.55 -41.20 8.47
N ASP A 813 6.22 -42.12 7.56
CA ASP A 813 7.13 -43.16 7.10
C ASP A 813 7.11 -43.26 5.56
N ASP A 814 7.85 -44.23 5.01
CA ASP A 814 7.98 -44.42 3.56
C ASP A 814 6.63 -44.76 2.88
N GLU A 815 5.59 -45.17 3.62
CA GLU A 815 4.27 -45.56 3.10
C GLU A 815 3.15 -44.53 3.43
N ASN A 816 3.22 -43.83 4.58
CA ASN A 816 2.13 -43.01 5.12
C ASN A 816 2.58 -41.66 5.71
N LEU A 817 1.68 -40.68 5.63
CA LEU A 817 1.60 -39.54 6.55
C LEU A 817 0.69 -39.92 7.72
N TYR A 818 1.17 -39.76 8.95
CA TYR A 818 0.39 -39.93 10.17
C TYR A 818 -0.02 -38.56 10.72
N MET A 819 -1.28 -38.42 11.12
CA MET A 819 -1.78 -37.22 11.77
C MET A 819 -2.52 -37.57 13.06
N ARG A 820 -2.34 -36.73 14.09
CA ARG A 820 -3.17 -36.68 15.29
C ARG A 820 -3.66 -35.25 15.49
N VAL A 821 -4.94 -35.07 15.78
CA VAL A 821 -5.52 -33.76 16.13
C VAL A 821 -6.30 -33.92 17.42
N GLU A 822 -5.97 -33.11 18.43
CA GLU A 822 -6.70 -33.03 19.70
C GLU A 822 -7.55 -31.76 19.69
N VAL A 823 -8.85 -31.91 19.45
CA VAL A 823 -9.83 -30.80 19.47
C VAL A 823 -10.31 -30.60 20.90
N THR A 824 -10.24 -29.39 21.44
CA THR A 824 -10.93 -28.99 22.68
C THR A 824 -12.24 -28.30 22.32
N ASP A 825 -13.35 -28.85 22.78
CA ASP A 825 -14.74 -28.40 22.58
C ASP A 825 -15.63 -29.07 23.65
N ASP A 826 -16.74 -28.49 24.11
CA ASP A 826 -17.54 -29.10 25.18
C ASP A 826 -18.58 -30.16 24.76
N VAL A 827 -18.99 -30.26 23.48
CA VAL A 827 -20.00 -31.23 23.00
C VAL A 827 -19.70 -31.82 21.60
N GLN A 828 -19.17 -33.05 21.57
CA GLN A 828 -19.05 -33.84 20.34
C GLN A 828 -20.35 -34.61 20.01
N TYR A 829 -20.95 -34.30 18.85
CA TYR A 829 -22.06 -35.01 18.21
C TYR A 829 -21.62 -36.00 17.13
N ASP A 830 -22.51 -36.96 16.84
CA ASP A 830 -22.49 -37.77 15.61
C ASP A 830 -23.27 -37.05 14.51
N CYS A 831 -22.81 -37.16 13.27
CA CYS A 831 -23.50 -36.60 12.11
C CYS A 831 -24.73 -37.45 11.71
N GLU A 832 -25.94 -36.87 11.78
CA GLU A 832 -27.19 -37.57 11.42
C GLU A 832 -27.41 -37.73 9.89
N ASN A 833 -26.69 -36.98 9.05
CA ASN A 833 -26.81 -37.05 7.59
C ASN A 833 -25.45 -37.07 6.90
N ALA A 834 -25.10 -38.19 6.28
CA ALA A 834 -23.79 -38.40 5.65
C ALA A 834 -23.42 -37.33 4.58
N ASP A 835 -24.40 -36.77 3.86
CA ASP A 835 -24.17 -35.71 2.86
C ASP A 835 -23.80 -34.34 3.52
N GLU A 836 -23.97 -34.22 4.84
CA GLU A 836 -23.70 -33.04 5.66
C GLU A 836 -22.44 -33.19 6.56
N LEU A 837 -21.59 -34.23 6.40
CA LEU A 837 -20.50 -34.52 7.35
C LEU A 837 -19.57 -33.32 7.67
N TRP A 838 -19.45 -32.36 6.76
CA TRP A 838 -18.69 -31.10 6.88
C TRP A 838 -19.36 -30.01 7.74
N ASP A 839 -20.65 -30.16 8.05
CA ASP A 839 -21.50 -29.22 8.82
C ASP A 839 -21.67 -29.65 10.29
N TRP A 840 -21.11 -30.81 10.65
CA TRP A 840 -21.15 -31.43 11.98
C TRP A 840 -19.74 -31.65 12.52
N ASP A 841 -19.62 -32.02 13.79
CA ASP A 841 -18.37 -32.08 14.56
C ASP A 841 -17.38 -33.07 13.94
N SER A 842 -16.41 -32.50 13.23
CA SER A 842 -15.57 -33.19 12.26
C SER A 842 -14.34 -32.36 11.93
N LEU A 843 -13.38 -32.97 11.25
CA LEU A 843 -12.29 -32.26 10.60
C LEU A 843 -12.50 -32.25 9.09
N GLN A 844 -12.34 -31.08 8.45
CA GLN A 844 -11.98 -31.02 7.02
C GLN A 844 -10.48 -30.76 6.92
N ILE A 845 -9.79 -31.59 6.14
CA ILE A 845 -8.33 -31.57 6.04
C ILE A 845 -7.96 -31.44 4.57
N GLY A 846 -7.30 -30.33 4.24
CA GLY A 846 -6.82 -30.02 2.90
C GLY A 846 -5.34 -30.36 2.76
N PHE A 847 -4.94 -30.94 1.64
CA PHE A 847 -3.54 -31.18 1.30
C PHE A 847 -3.26 -30.75 -0.13
N SER A 848 -2.12 -30.08 -0.36
CA SER A 848 -1.64 -29.69 -1.69
C SER A 848 -0.14 -29.95 -1.80
N PRO A 849 0.28 -31.21 -2.04
CA PRO A 849 1.70 -31.57 -1.88
C PRO A 849 2.66 -30.82 -2.81
N ASN A 850 2.22 -30.53 -4.03
CA ASN A 850 3.04 -29.91 -5.08
C ASN A 850 2.55 -28.51 -5.48
N ARG A 851 1.60 -27.90 -4.73
CA ARG A 851 0.81 -26.69 -5.06
C ARG A 851 -0.01 -26.70 -6.37
N VAL A 852 0.29 -27.59 -7.34
CA VAL A 852 -0.39 -27.74 -8.65
C VAL A 852 -1.81 -28.35 -8.56
N GLY A 853 -2.24 -28.78 -7.37
CA GLY A 853 -3.57 -29.35 -7.13
C GLY A 853 -3.76 -29.72 -5.66
N TYR A 854 -4.98 -30.04 -5.25
CA TYR A 854 -5.31 -30.32 -3.85
C TYR A 854 -6.29 -31.48 -3.67
N PHE A 855 -6.32 -31.99 -2.44
CA PHE A 855 -7.22 -33.02 -1.94
C PHE A 855 -7.91 -32.49 -0.68
N VAL A 856 -9.19 -32.80 -0.47
CA VAL A 856 -9.89 -32.49 0.78
C VAL A 856 -10.56 -33.76 1.31
N TYR A 857 -10.36 -34.04 2.59
CA TYR A 857 -11.01 -35.14 3.31
C TYR A 857 -11.85 -34.56 4.45
N SER A 858 -13.10 -35.02 4.59
CA SER A 858 -13.94 -34.74 5.76
C SER A 858 -14.06 -36.01 6.61
N ILE A 859 -13.77 -35.94 7.91
CA ILE A 859 -13.75 -37.08 8.84
C ILE A 859 -14.50 -36.75 10.13
N GLY A 860 -15.44 -37.64 10.50
CA GLY A 860 -16.26 -37.51 11.72
C GLY A 860 -16.95 -38.83 12.08
N LEU A 861 -17.91 -38.79 12.99
CA LEU A 861 -18.70 -39.95 13.41
C LEU A 861 -20.08 -39.99 12.72
N ILE A 862 -20.54 -41.18 12.34
CA ILE A 862 -21.90 -41.47 11.87
C ILE A 862 -22.36 -42.77 12.54
N ASP A 863 -23.50 -42.78 13.23
CA ASP A 863 -24.00 -43.94 14.02
C ASP A 863 -22.92 -44.52 14.99
N GLY A 864 -22.02 -43.68 15.51
CA GLY A 864 -20.88 -44.05 16.37
C GLY A 864 -19.68 -44.68 15.66
N GLU A 865 -19.66 -44.73 14.32
CA GLU A 865 -18.59 -45.32 13.51
C GLU A 865 -17.81 -44.23 12.73
N VAL A 866 -16.48 -44.33 12.71
CA VAL A 866 -15.58 -43.34 12.09
C VAL A 866 -15.70 -43.38 10.56
N SER A 867 -16.23 -42.30 9.99
CA SER A 867 -16.60 -42.16 8.59
C SER A 867 -15.76 -41.08 7.90
N ILE A 868 -15.29 -41.38 6.68
CA ILE A 868 -14.33 -40.55 5.94
C ILE A 868 -14.84 -40.33 4.52
N HIS A 869 -15.02 -39.07 4.13
CA HIS A 869 -15.37 -38.64 2.78
C HIS A 869 -14.18 -37.98 2.10
N ALA A 870 -13.84 -38.39 0.88
CA ALA A 870 -12.87 -37.68 0.02
C ALA A 870 -13.63 -36.89 -1.05
N ASP A 871 -13.43 -35.58 -1.10
CA ASP A 871 -14.11 -34.69 -2.05
C ASP A 871 -13.46 -34.80 -3.45
N ASP A 872 -14.19 -35.34 -4.44
CA ASP A 872 -13.78 -35.36 -5.85
C ASP A 872 -14.18 -34.04 -6.53
N ASP A 873 -13.44 -32.99 -6.17
CA ASP A 873 -13.80 -31.60 -6.42
C ASP A 873 -12.71 -30.81 -7.13
N GLN A 874 -12.25 -31.29 -8.30
CA GLN A 874 -11.42 -30.46 -9.18
C GLN A 874 -12.18 -29.22 -9.70
N PHE A 875 -13.51 -29.30 -9.88
CA PHE A 875 -14.39 -28.16 -10.21
C PHE A 875 -15.88 -28.40 -9.84
N GLY A 876 -16.28 -28.05 -8.63
CA GLY A 876 -17.67 -27.80 -8.23
C GLY A 876 -18.62 -29.02 -8.25
N SER A 877 -18.21 -30.14 -7.67
CA SER A 877 -18.93 -31.43 -7.76
C SER A 877 -19.13 -32.11 -6.40
N LEU A 878 -20.38 -32.43 -6.07
CA LEU A 878 -20.75 -33.23 -4.88
C LEU A 878 -20.49 -34.75 -5.07
N ALA A 879 -19.64 -35.15 -6.03
CA ALA A 879 -19.44 -36.55 -6.41
C ALA A 879 -18.27 -37.23 -5.68
N GLY A 880 -18.02 -36.87 -4.42
CA GLY A 880 -16.96 -37.46 -3.61
C GLY A 880 -17.14 -38.95 -3.31
N THR A 881 -16.11 -39.54 -2.72
CA THR A 881 -16.00 -40.98 -2.47
C THR A 881 -15.73 -41.27 -1.00
N TRP A 882 -16.59 -42.09 -0.40
CA TRP A 882 -16.39 -42.64 0.93
C TRP A 882 -15.20 -43.61 0.96
N LEU A 883 -14.26 -43.37 1.86
CA LEU A 883 -13.09 -44.23 2.08
C LEU A 883 -13.38 -45.24 3.19
N THR A 884 -12.83 -46.45 3.05
CA THR A 884 -12.88 -47.43 4.15
C THR A 884 -11.71 -47.27 5.12
N GLN A 885 -11.90 -47.81 6.32
CA GLN A 885 -10.86 -48.00 7.34
C GLN A 885 -9.69 -48.91 6.90
N GLU A 886 -9.78 -49.56 5.74
CA GLU A 886 -8.66 -50.29 5.10
C GLU A 886 -7.88 -49.40 4.11
N GLN A 887 -8.48 -48.30 3.63
CA GLN A 887 -7.84 -47.33 2.73
C GLN A 887 -7.19 -46.16 3.49
N MET A 888 -7.79 -45.71 4.58
CA MET A 888 -7.27 -44.66 5.46
C MET A 888 -7.58 -45.02 6.92
N PRO A 889 -6.75 -45.86 7.57
CA PRO A 889 -6.98 -46.31 8.95
C PRO A 889 -7.02 -45.12 9.92
N SER A 890 -8.14 -44.91 10.60
CA SER A 890 -8.40 -43.71 11.41
C SER A 890 -9.27 -44.00 12.63
N THR A 891 -9.02 -43.30 13.74
CA THR A 891 -9.83 -43.41 14.98
C THR A 891 -10.29 -42.04 15.46
N ILE A 892 -11.45 -41.99 16.10
CA ILE A 892 -11.95 -40.83 16.85
C ILE A 892 -12.25 -41.30 18.27
N THR A 893 -11.78 -40.58 19.29
CA THR A 893 -12.01 -40.89 20.71
C THR A 893 -12.24 -39.63 21.53
N ARG A 894 -13.34 -39.58 22.28
CA ARG A 894 -13.73 -38.48 23.17
C ARG A 894 -13.28 -38.74 24.61
N ASP A 895 -12.82 -37.70 25.31
CA ASP A 895 -12.66 -37.64 26.76
C ASP A 895 -13.55 -36.52 27.34
N ASP A 896 -14.69 -36.92 27.91
CA ASP A 896 -15.68 -36.02 28.52
C ASP A 896 -15.25 -35.43 29.87
N GLU A 897 -14.14 -35.89 30.48
CA GLU A 897 -13.57 -35.24 31.69
C GLU A 897 -12.57 -34.13 31.34
N GLN A 898 -12.10 -34.09 30.09
CA GLN A 898 -11.15 -33.07 29.59
C GLN A 898 -11.73 -32.18 28.48
N GLU A 899 -12.94 -32.47 28.00
CA GLU A 899 -13.59 -31.75 26.88
C GLU A 899 -12.73 -31.82 25.61
N ILE A 900 -12.17 -33.01 25.32
CA ILE A 900 -11.27 -33.25 24.18
C ILE A 900 -11.73 -34.41 23.28
N THR A 901 -11.85 -34.16 21.97
CA THR A 901 -11.92 -35.21 20.94
C THR A 901 -10.57 -35.39 20.26
N THR A 902 -9.97 -36.58 20.38
CA THR A 902 -8.76 -36.96 19.62
C THR A 902 -9.15 -37.68 18.32
N TYR A 903 -8.70 -37.14 17.20
CA TYR A 903 -8.68 -37.77 15.88
C TYR A 903 -7.28 -38.33 15.62
N THR A 904 -7.15 -39.55 15.10
CA THR A 904 -5.88 -40.07 14.55
C THR A 904 -6.10 -40.70 13.18
N MET A 905 -5.15 -40.56 12.27
CA MET A 905 -5.25 -40.99 10.88
C MET A 905 -3.89 -41.47 10.36
N ALA A 906 -3.90 -42.58 9.60
CA ALA A 906 -2.82 -42.98 8.72
C ALA A 906 -3.27 -42.76 7.26
N ILE A 907 -2.59 -41.86 6.56
CA ILE A 907 -2.90 -41.40 5.21
C ILE A 907 -1.81 -41.93 4.27
N PRO A 908 -2.06 -42.99 3.48
CA PRO A 908 -1.09 -43.49 2.51
C PRO A 908 -0.73 -42.40 1.50
N TRP A 909 0.55 -42.25 1.17
CA TRP A 909 1.02 -41.21 0.23
C TRP A 909 0.30 -41.24 -1.13
N SER A 910 -0.15 -42.43 -1.55
CA SER A 910 -0.89 -42.65 -2.79
C SER A 910 -2.28 -42.00 -2.82
N LEU A 911 -2.90 -41.70 -1.68
CA LEU A 911 -4.13 -40.90 -1.62
C LEU A 911 -3.86 -39.42 -1.91
N LEU A 912 -2.66 -38.93 -1.57
CA LEU A 912 -2.18 -37.57 -1.83
C LEU A 912 -1.52 -37.43 -3.22
N GLY A 913 -1.73 -38.40 -4.12
CA GLY A 913 -1.19 -38.38 -5.48
C GLY A 913 0.32 -38.64 -5.61
N LEU A 914 1.03 -38.93 -4.51
CA LEU A 914 2.44 -39.31 -4.51
C LEU A 914 2.51 -40.85 -4.51
N GLU A 915 3.09 -41.48 -5.54
CA GLU A 915 3.00 -42.94 -5.80
C GLU A 915 3.77 -43.83 -4.79
N GLY A 916 3.48 -43.74 -3.49
CA GLY A 916 4.23 -44.42 -2.43
C GLY A 916 5.63 -43.83 -2.22
N ASN A 917 5.78 -42.51 -2.38
CA ASN A 917 7.05 -41.80 -2.15
C ASN A 917 6.79 -40.61 -1.23
N ALA A 918 7.35 -40.64 -0.01
CA ALA A 918 7.36 -39.49 0.89
C ALA A 918 8.24 -38.36 0.32
N PRO A 919 7.81 -37.08 0.37
CA PRO A 919 8.63 -35.93 -0.03
C PRO A 919 9.66 -35.57 1.07
N ALA A 920 10.55 -36.51 1.38
CA ALA A 920 11.46 -36.44 2.53
C ALA A 920 12.45 -35.27 2.42
N GLY A 921 12.50 -34.42 3.43
CA GLY A 921 13.31 -33.19 3.43
C GLY A 921 12.75 -32.04 2.59
N GLU A 922 11.60 -32.24 1.93
CA GLU A 922 10.85 -31.19 1.24
C GLU A 922 9.66 -30.72 2.10
N SER A 923 9.08 -29.57 1.75
CA SER A 923 7.83 -29.09 2.34
C SER A 923 6.64 -29.49 1.48
N PHE A 924 5.56 -29.93 2.13
CA PHE A 924 4.23 -30.05 1.54
C PHE A 924 3.28 -29.06 2.20
N TRP A 925 2.09 -28.84 1.64
CA TRP A 925 1.14 -27.84 2.15
C TRP A 925 -0.18 -28.46 2.62
N PHE A 926 -0.72 -27.94 3.72
CA PHE A 926 -1.95 -28.41 4.35
C PHE A 926 -2.81 -27.28 4.93
N ASP A 927 -4.09 -27.57 5.20
CA ASP A 927 -4.96 -26.74 6.03
C ASP A 927 -5.96 -27.63 6.80
N ILE A 928 -6.49 -27.12 7.91
CA ILE A 928 -7.44 -27.82 8.77
C ILE A 928 -8.59 -26.86 9.10
N VAL A 929 -9.82 -27.35 8.90
CA VAL A 929 -11.05 -26.80 9.47
C VAL A 929 -11.53 -27.79 10.53
N ILE A 930 -11.66 -27.32 11.76
CA ILE A 930 -12.36 -28.02 12.84
C ILE A 930 -13.79 -27.49 12.84
N ASN A 931 -14.76 -28.37 12.65
CA ASN A 931 -16.18 -28.03 12.72
C ASN A 931 -16.73 -28.27 14.13
N ASP A 932 -17.63 -27.38 14.55
CA ASP A 932 -18.37 -27.41 15.81
C ASP A 932 -19.83 -27.06 15.49
N ARG A 933 -20.79 -27.81 16.02
CA ARG A 933 -22.20 -27.74 15.68
C ARG A 933 -23.11 -27.96 16.88
N ASP A 934 -22.93 -27.12 17.89
CA ASP A 934 -23.71 -27.21 19.13
C ASP A 934 -25.25 -27.00 18.96
N GLY A 935 -25.99 -27.40 19.99
CA GLY A 935 -27.42 -27.70 19.93
C GLY A 935 -28.37 -26.50 19.83
N ALA A 936 -28.83 -26.21 18.61
CA ALA A 936 -30.15 -25.63 18.32
C ALA A 936 -30.53 -24.34 19.08
N ILE A 937 -29.85 -23.23 18.76
CA ILE A 937 -30.13 -21.91 19.36
C ILE A 937 -31.50 -21.36 18.88
N GLY A 938 -32.42 -21.10 19.81
CA GLY A 938 -33.69 -20.43 19.54
C GLY A 938 -34.66 -20.41 20.73
N ALA A 939 -35.56 -19.44 20.79
CA ALA A 939 -36.58 -19.41 21.84
C ALA A 939 -37.67 -20.48 21.59
N PRO A 940 -38.32 -21.05 22.64
CA PRO A 940 -39.30 -22.12 22.48
C PRO A 940 -40.53 -21.74 21.62
N GLY A 941 -40.46 -22.05 20.32
CA GLY A 941 -41.49 -21.75 19.33
C GLY A 941 -40.98 -21.04 18.06
N GLU A 942 -39.71 -20.66 18.02
CA GLU A 942 -39.05 -20.12 16.81
C GLU A 942 -38.60 -21.25 15.88
N GLN A 943 -38.16 -20.89 14.67
CA GLN A 943 -37.61 -21.83 13.72
C GLN A 943 -36.17 -22.16 14.16
N VAL A 944 -35.92 -23.41 14.55
CA VAL A 944 -34.59 -23.85 15.00
C VAL A 944 -33.58 -23.65 13.87
N GLN A 945 -32.61 -22.78 14.11
CA GLN A 945 -31.40 -22.69 13.32
C GLN A 945 -30.35 -23.56 14.01
N TRP A 946 -29.76 -24.50 13.26
CA TRP A 946 -28.51 -25.15 13.65
C TRP A 946 -27.38 -24.18 13.34
N ASP A 947 -26.41 -24.08 14.24
CA ASP A 947 -25.40 -23.02 14.20
C ASP A 947 -24.02 -23.66 14.12
N ARG A 948 -23.53 -23.88 12.89
CA ARG A 948 -22.17 -24.36 12.64
C ARG A 948 -21.19 -23.24 12.96
N ASN A 949 -20.35 -23.46 13.97
CA ASN A 949 -19.09 -22.77 14.18
C ASN A 949 -17.98 -23.55 13.44
N PHE A 950 -16.84 -22.90 13.18
CA PHE A 950 -15.64 -23.61 12.73
C PHE A 950 -14.36 -22.84 13.05
N LEU A 951 -13.28 -23.56 13.33
CA LEU A 951 -11.94 -23.01 13.52
C LEU A 951 -11.04 -23.45 12.34
N GLU A 952 -10.54 -22.49 11.57
CA GLU A 952 -9.70 -22.73 10.38
C GLU A 952 -8.24 -22.30 10.65
N TYR A 953 -7.27 -23.10 10.19
CA TYR A 953 -5.85 -22.87 10.48
C TYR A 953 -5.20 -21.81 9.56
N TYR A 954 -5.50 -21.83 8.25
CA TYR A 954 -4.86 -20.95 7.25
C TYR A 954 -5.83 -20.27 6.24
N GLY A 955 -7.13 -20.55 6.29
CA GLY A 955 -8.14 -19.85 5.47
C GLY A 955 -8.25 -20.35 4.03
N GLY A 956 -7.85 -21.60 3.78
CA GLY A 956 -7.75 -22.20 2.46
C GLY A 956 -8.87 -23.19 2.10
N ILE A 957 -9.73 -23.63 3.03
CA ILE A 957 -10.78 -24.62 2.78
C ILE A 957 -12.16 -23.98 2.87
N ALA A 958 -12.62 -23.65 4.08
CA ALA A 958 -13.92 -23.04 4.34
C ALA A 958 -13.97 -21.61 3.82
N SER A 959 -12.87 -20.86 3.95
CA SER A 959 -12.74 -19.49 3.45
C SER A 959 -12.41 -19.37 1.94
N GLY A 960 -12.54 -20.46 1.15
CA GLY A 960 -12.64 -20.35 -0.31
C GLY A 960 -12.01 -21.42 -1.21
N ARG A 961 -11.59 -22.60 -0.70
CA ARG A 961 -10.90 -23.67 -1.48
C ARG A 961 -9.70 -23.15 -2.30
N GLN A 962 -8.76 -22.48 -1.63
CA GLN A 962 -7.58 -21.82 -2.18
C GLN A 962 -6.26 -22.45 -1.68
N PRO A 963 -5.67 -23.43 -2.41
CA PRO A 963 -4.44 -24.12 -1.99
C PRO A 963 -3.22 -23.23 -1.78
N ALA A 964 -3.19 -22.05 -2.42
CA ALA A 964 -2.11 -21.08 -2.25
C ALA A 964 -1.97 -20.59 -0.80
N LYS A 965 -3.07 -20.60 -0.03
CA LYS A 965 -3.13 -20.22 1.39
C LYS A 965 -2.73 -21.34 2.35
N PHE A 966 -2.71 -22.61 1.92
CA PHE A 966 -2.37 -23.74 2.79
C PHE A 966 -0.98 -23.51 3.43
N GLY A 967 -0.88 -23.76 4.74
CA GLY A 967 0.36 -23.65 5.51
C GLY A 967 1.37 -24.70 5.08
N ALA A 968 2.67 -24.34 5.09
CA ALA A 968 3.75 -25.27 4.79
C ALA A 968 4.02 -26.20 6.00
N ILE A 969 4.43 -27.43 5.74
CA ILE A 969 4.90 -28.41 6.73
C ILE A 969 6.04 -29.24 6.12
N THR A 970 7.12 -29.42 6.87
CA THR A 970 8.35 -30.06 6.36
C THR A 970 8.50 -31.48 6.89
N LEU A 971 8.89 -32.43 6.01
CA LEU A 971 9.25 -33.79 6.44
C LEU A 971 10.66 -33.80 7.02
N ILE A 972 10.74 -33.92 8.34
CA ILE A 972 12.00 -34.03 9.07
C ILE A 972 12.45 -35.50 9.00
N ASP A 973 13.49 -35.76 8.20
CA ASP A 973 14.17 -37.06 8.05
C ASP A 973 15.29 -37.21 9.11
N GLU A 974 16.08 -36.16 9.28
CA GLU A 974 17.12 -36.00 10.30
C GLU A 974 17.10 -34.53 10.80
N PRO A 975 17.47 -34.23 12.06
CA PRO A 975 17.55 -32.85 12.55
C PRO A 975 18.62 -32.01 11.86
N PHE A 976 18.37 -30.70 11.73
CA PHE A 976 19.35 -29.73 11.26
C PHE A 976 20.47 -29.53 12.28
N VAL A 977 21.71 -29.46 11.80
CA VAL A 977 22.90 -29.18 12.61
C VAL A 977 23.33 -27.74 12.38
N ILE A 978 23.30 -26.92 13.43
CA ILE A 978 23.77 -25.52 13.39
C ILE A 978 25.27 -25.50 13.08
N PRO A 979 25.74 -24.69 12.11
CA PRO A 979 27.17 -24.60 11.80
C PRO A 979 28.02 -24.00 12.93
N ASP A 980 29.22 -24.54 13.13
CA ASP A 980 30.28 -23.96 13.96
C ASP A 980 30.79 -22.61 13.38
N ALA A 981 31.48 -21.81 14.19
CA ALA A 981 32.26 -20.67 13.71
C ALA A 981 33.54 -21.10 12.96
N ASP A 982 33.93 -20.37 11.91
CA ASP A 982 35.27 -20.45 11.33
C ASP A 982 36.29 -19.76 12.24
N THR A 983 36.97 -20.57 13.05
CA THR A 983 38.05 -20.18 13.96
C THR A 983 39.41 -20.05 13.28
N ALA A 984 39.59 -20.50 12.03
CA ALA A 984 40.92 -20.72 11.45
C ALA A 984 41.74 -19.44 11.29
N ALA A 985 41.07 -18.31 11.04
CA ALA A 985 41.71 -16.99 11.02
C ALA A 985 42.20 -16.56 12.42
N LEU A 986 41.43 -16.84 13.47
CA LEU A 986 41.76 -16.50 14.86
C LEU A 986 42.86 -17.39 15.43
N GLU A 987 42.80 -18.70 15.19
CA GLU A 987 43.87 -19.64 15.56
C GLU A 987 45.22 -19.22 14.94
N LYS A 988 45.21 -18.82 13.66
CA LYS A 988 46.40 -18.30 12.98
C LYS A 988 46.86 -16.97 13.59
N ALA A 989 45.96 -16.02 13.84
CA ALA A 989 46.30 -14.72 14.43
C ALA A 989 46.95 -14.89 15.82
N VAL A 990 46.38 -15.76 16.67
CA VAL A 990 46.96 -16.13 17.97
C VAL A 990 48.34 -16.76 17.81
N ALA A 991 48.52 -17.68 16.86
CA ALA A 991 49.80 -18.37 16.64
C ALA A 991 50.91 -17.41 16.14
N ASP A 992 50.59 -16.52 15.20
CA ASP A 992 51.52 -15.53 14.67
C ASP A 992 51.87 -14.46 15.73
N ALA A 993 50.88 -13.96 16.47
CA ALA A 993 51.08 -12.99 17.55
C ALA A 993 51.96 -13.55 18.68
N LYS A 994 51.78 -14.82 19.04
CA LYS A 994 52.64 -15.53 20.01
C LYS A 994 54.07 -15.79 19.52
N ALA A 995 54.37 -15.59 18.24
CA ALA A 995 55.72 -15.70 17.68
C ALA A 995 56.51 -14.38 17.75
N ILE A 996 55.89 -13.26 18.18
CA ILE A 996 56.54 -11.95 18.28
C ILE A 996 57.43 -11.88 19.52
N ASP A 997 58.71 -11.54 19.33
CA ASP A 997 59.63 -11.24 20.44
C ASP A 997 59.35 -9.84 20.99
N THR A 998 58.67 -9.78 22.14
CA THR A 998 58.28 -8.52 22.79
C THR A 998 59.42 -7.84 23.55
N THR A 999 60.63 -8.42 23.63
CA THR A 999 61.73 -7.87 24.46
C THR A 999 62.31 -6.54 23.97
N GLY A 1000 62.05 -6.16 22.71
CA GLY A 1000 62.44 -4.86 22.15
C GLY A 1000 61.40 -3.74 22.32
N TYR A 1001 60.27 -3.99 23.00
CA TYR A 1001 59.12 -3.09 23.06
C TYR A 1001 58.77 -2.69 24.50
N THR A 1002 58.03 -1.58 24.66
CA THR A 1002 57.57 -1.11 25.98
C THR A 1002 56.68 -2.14 26.66
N ALA A 1003 56.79 -2.25 27.99
CA ALA A 1003 55.96 -3.15 28.79
C ALA A 1003 54.46 -2.86 28.63
N ALA A 1004 54.08 -1.60 28.40
CA ALA A 1004 52.69 -1.21 28.14
C ALA A 1004 52.14 -1.79 26.84
N SER A 1005 52.86 -1.67 25.71
CA SER A 1005 52.40 -2.21 24.43
C SER A 1005 52.49 -3.75 24.39
N ALA A 1006 53.53 -4.33 24.98
CA ALA A 1006 53.65 -5.79 25.10
C ALA A 1006 52.50 -6.39 25.93
N ALA A 1007 52.09 -5.74 27.03
CA ALA A 1007 50.97 -6.18 27.85
C ALA A 1007 49.60 -6.05 27.15
N ALA A 1008 49.44 -5.11 26.21
CA ALA A 1008 48.23 -5.00 25.40
C ALA A 1008 48.09 -6.18 24.42
N LEU A 1009 49.19 -6.57 23.77
CA LEU A 1009 49.22 -7.75 22.89
C LEU A 1009 48.97 -9.05 23.68
N GLU A 1010 49.61 -9.23 24.83
CA GLU A 1010 49.37 -10.36 25.73
C GLU A 1010 47.90 -10.46 26.16
N GLN A 1011 47.23 -9.32 26.43
CA GLN A 1011 45.80 -9.29 26.76
C GLN A 1011 44.90 -9.66 25.57
N ALA A 1012 45.20 -9.18 24.37
CA ALA A 1012 44.45 -9.55 23.15
C ALA A 1012 44.57 -11.05 22.85
N ILE A 1013 45.77 -11.61 23.00
CA ILE A 1013 46.04 -13.05 22.86
C ILE A 1013 45.24 -13.85 23.91
N GLN A 1014 45.27 -13.46 25.19
CA GLN A 1014 44.55 -14.16 26.26
C GLN A 1014 43.02 -14.10 26.08
N ALA A 1015 42.49 -12.99 25.58
CA ALA A 1015 41.06 -12.88 25.24
C ALA A 1015 40.68 -13.83 24.09
N ALA A 1016 41.48 -13.87 23.02
CA ALA A 1016 41.27 -14.77 21.89
C ALA A 1016 41.37 -16.26 22.27
N GLU A 1017 42.35 -16.65 23.10
CA GLU A 1017 42.44 -18.02 23.62
C GLU A 1017 41.29 -18.39 24.57
N THR A 1018 40.73 -17.41 25.28
CA THR A 1018 39.53 -17.63 26.11
C THR A 1018 38.30 -17.87 25.23
N LEU A 1019 38.18 -17.15 24.10
CA LEU A 1019 37.10 -17.35 23.12
C LEU A 1019 37.22 -18.73 22.44
N LEU A 1020 38.41 -19.08 21.93
CA LEU A 1020 38.71 -20.38 21.30
C LEU A 1020 38.58 -21.60 22.23
N ALA A 1021 38.38 -21.39 23.54
CA ALA A 1021 38.16 -22.44 24.53
C ALA A 1021 36.67 -22.67 24.84
N GLY A 1022 35.76 -21.87 24.26
CA GLY A 1022 34.31 -22.08 24.33
C GLY A 1022 33.78 -22.96 23.20
N GLU A 1023 32.50 -23.31 23.30
CA GLU A 1023 31.71 -23.81 22.17
C GLU A 1023 31.27 -22.58 21.36
N LEU A 1024 31.51 -22.58 20.04
CA LEU A 1024 31.37 -21.40 19.17
C LEU A 1024 30.52 -21.75 17.94
N SER A 1025 29.31 -21.18 17.89
CA SER A 1025 28.38 -21.31 16.77
C SER A 1025 28.64 -20.24 15.70
N VAL A 1026 28.01 -20.36 14.54
CA VAL A 1026 28.00 -19.30 13.51
C VAL A 1026 27.50 -17.93 14.03
N ASN A 1027 26.72 -17.88 15.12
CA ASN A 1027 26.35 -16.62 15.78
C ASN A 1027 27.57 -15.88 16.36
N ASP A 1028 28.55 -16.64 16.86
CA ASP A 1028 29.76 -16.14 17.51
C ASP A 1028 30.83 -15.66 16.50
N GLN A 1029 30.61 -15.89 15.19
CA GLN A 1029 31.56 -15.55 14.14
C GLN A 1029 32.02 -14.09 14.18
N GLU A 1030 31.17 -13.13 14.54
CA GLU A 1030 31.59 -11.73 14.63
C GLU A 1030 32.42 -11.42 15.89
N ALA A 1031 32.27 -12.20 16.97
CA ALA A 1031 33.19 -12.15 18.11
C ALA A 1031 34.56 -12.74 17.73
N VAL A 1032 34.58 -13.83 16.95
CA VAL A 1032 35.80 -14.42 16.38
C VAL A 1032 36.52 -13.41 15.46
N ASN A 1033 35.78 -12.78 14.54
CA ASN A 1033 36.30 -11.72 13.66
C ASN A 1033 36.82 -10.51 14.45
N ALA A 1034 36.10 -10.09 15.51
CA ALA A 1034 36.53 -9.00 16.38
C ALA A 1034 37.82 -9.32 17.14
N ALA A 1035 37.99 -10.57 17.58
CA ALA A 1035 39.21 -11.03 18.25
C ALA A 1035 40.42 -11.03 17.30
N VAL A 1036 40.26 -11.37 16.02
CA VAL A 1036 41.32 -11.22 14.99
C VAL A 1036 41.73 -9.76 14.89
N ARG A 1037 40.76 -8.86 14.66
CA ARG A 1037 41.02 -7.40 14.53
C ARG A 1037 41.64 -6.80 15.79
N ALA A 1038 41.32 -7.31 16.97
CA ALA A 1038 41.91 -6.90 18.25
C ALA A 1038 43.37 -7.36 18.40
N ILE A 1039 43.72 -8.55 17.91
CA ILE A 1039 45.12 -9.01 17.83
C ILE A 1039 45.90 -8.13 16.84
N ASP A 1040 45.40 -7.96 15.62
CA ASP A 1040 46.08 -7.16 14.59
C ASP A 1040 46.35 -5.72 15.07
N ALA A 1041 45.35 -5.07 15.67
CA ALA A 1041 45.50 -3.74 16.24
C ALA A 1041 46.48 -3.67 17.44
N ALA A 1042 46.62 -4.76 18.21
CA ALA A 1042 47.60 -4.84 19.30
C ALA A 1042 49.02 -5.13 18.80
N VAL A 1043 49.18 -5.81 17.66
CA VAL A 1043 50.46 -5.99 16.95
C VAL A 1043 50.92 -4.67 16.32
N ASP A 1044 50.04 -3.98 15.59
CA ASP A 1044 50.32 -2.64 15.04
C ASP A 1044 50.55 -1.58 16.14
N GLY A 1045 49.99 -1.82 17.34
CA GLY A 1045 50.16 -0.97 18.53
C GLY A 1045 51.48 -1.16 19.30
N LEU A 1046 52.40 -1.99 18.82
CA LEU A 1046 53.70 -2.23 19.47
C LEU A 1046 54.64 -1.01 19.37
N VAL A 1047 55.19 -0.58 20.51
CA VAL A 1047 56.08 0.60 20.61
C VAL A 1047 57.49 0.16 21.00
N GLU A 1048 58.47 0.36 20.12
CA GLU A 1048 59.89 0.02 20.36
C GLU A 1048 60.49 0.83 21.53
N LEU A 1049 61.47 0.23 22.21
CA LEU A 1049 62.30 0.89 23.23
C LEU A 1049 63.37 1.81 22.58
N ALA A 1050 63.88 2.78 23.35
CA ALA A 1050 65.04 3.57 22.96
C ALA A 1050 66.36 2.77 23.02
N ASP A 1051 67.29 3.02 22.09
CA ASP A 1051 68.69 2.63 22.22
C ASP A 1051 69.38 3.50 23.27
N THR A 1052 69.48 2.97 24.48
CA THR A 1052 70.16 3.57 25.62
C THR A 1052 71.68 3.32 25.63
N ALA A 1053 72.23 2.47 24.76
CA ALA A 1053 73.60 1.98 24.88
C ALA A 1053 74.66 3.09 24.75
N ALA A 1054 74.37 4.13 23.97
CA ALA A 1054 75.21 5.33 23.88
C ALA A 1054 75.19 6.16 25.19
N LEU A 1055 74.03 6.29 25.83
CA LEU A 1055 73.84 7.03 27.08
C LEU A 1055 74.44 6.29 28.27
N GLU A 1056 74.18 4.99 28.40
CA GLU A 1056 74.78 4.13 29.43
C GLU A 1056 76.31 4.15 29.37
N LYS A 1057 76.87 4.06 28.16
CA LYS A 1057 78.31 4.15 27.94
C LYS A 1057 78.85 5.54 28.32
N ALA A 1058 78.14 6.63 27.97
CA ALA A 1058 78.55 7.97 28.37
C ALA A 1058 78.57 8.12 29.91
N VAL A 1059 77.53 7.66 30.60
CA VAL A 1059 77.47 7.63 32.07
C VAL A 1059 78.62 6.82 32.67
N ALA A 1060 78.91 5.63 32.12
CA ALA A 1060 79.98 4.76 32.61
C ALA A 1060 81.39 5.36 32.40
N ASP A 1061 81.68 5.89 31.21
CA ASP A 1061 82.95 6.54 30.90
C ASP A 1061 83.17 7.80 31.77
N ALA A 1062 82.11 8.61 31.95
CA ALA A 1062 82.15 9.80 32.80
C ALA A 1062 82.44 9.47 34.27
N LYS A 1063 81.76 8.45 34.83
CA LYS A 1063 81.99 7.97 36.21
C LYS A 1063 83.35 7.33 36.43
N ALA A 1064 83.99 6.82 35.39
CA ALA A 1064 85.32 6.21 35.46
C ALA A 1064 86.47 7.24 35.38
N MET A 1065 86.17 8.52 35.13
CA MET A 1065 87.19 9.54 34.88
C MET A 1065 87.77 10.13 36.17
N ASP A 1066 89.10 10.25 36.21
CA ASP A 1066 89.80 10.88 37.34
C ASP A 1066 89.67 12.41 37.27
N THR A 1067 88.82 12.96 38.14
CA THR A 1067 88.59 14.40 38.30
C THR A 1067 89.66 15.10 39.17
N THR A 1068 90.67 14.37 39.66
CA THR A 1068 91.73 14.92 40.51
C THR A 1068 92.55 15.98 39.77
N GLY A 1069 92.35 17.24 40.13
CA GLY A 1069 93.03 18.39 39.50
C GLY A 1069 92.17 19.21 38.54
N TYR A 1070 90.84 19.02 38.54
CA TYR A 1070 89.88 19.91 37.89
C TYR A 1070 89.17 20.84 38.89
N THR A 1071 88.49 21.89 38.42
CA THR A 1071 87.79 22.88 39.25
C THR A 1071 86.47 22.32 39.79
N ALA A 1072 86.13 22.64 41.04
CA ALA A 1072 84.92 22.13 41.67
C ALA A 1072 83.64 22.41 40.86
N ALA A 1073 83.52 23.60 40.24
CA ALA A 1073 82.35 23.98 39.45
C ALA A 1073 82.22 23.20 38.13
N SER A 1074 83.33 22.83 37.47
CA SER A 1074 83.26 22.01 36.24
C SER A 1074 83.02 20.53 36.55
N VAL A 1075 83.53 20.04 37.68
CA VAL A 1075 83.21 18.69 38.20
C VAL A 1075 81.75 18.60 38.62
N GLU A 1076 81.21 19.60 39.33
CA GLU A 1076 79.79 19.64 39.74
C GLU A 1076 78.84 19.65 38.53
N ALA A 1077 79.20 20.35 37.44
CA ALA A 1077 78.43 20.32 36.20
C ALA A 1077 78.40 18.92 35.54
N LEU A 1078 79.52 18.19 35.57
CA LEU A 1078 79.59 16.81 35.09
C LEU A 1078 78.79 15.86 36.00
N GLU A 1079 78.86 16.02 37.32
CA GLU A 1079 78.07 15.24 38.27
C GLU A 1079 76.55 15.48 38.07
N GLN A 1080 76.13 16.72 37.78
CA GLN A 1080 74.73 17.03 37.43
C GLN A 1080 74.30 16.43 36.09
N ALA A 1081 75.16 16.45 35.07
CA ALA A 1081 74.88 15.82 33.77
C ALA A 1081 74.73 14.29 33.89
N ILE A 1082 75.63 13.64 34.66
CA ILE A 1082 75.54 12.23 35.01
C ILE A 1082 74.22 11.95 35.76
N GLN A 1083 73.89 12.74 36.78
CA GLN A 1083 72.69 12.53 37.60
C GLN A 1083 71.38 12.71 36.81
N ALA A 1084 71.34 13.63 35.84
CA ALA A 1084 70.21 13.80 34.94
C ALA A 1084 70.07 12.62 33.95
N ALA A 1085 71.18 12.11 33.42
CA ALA A 1085 71.20 10.93 32.57
C ALA A 1085 70.78 9.65 33.33
N GLU A 1086 71.24 9.47 34.57
CA GLU A 1086 70.81 8.35 35.42
C GLU A 1086 69.33 8.45 35.80
N ALA A 1087 68.81 9.65 36.02
CA ALA A 1087 67.38 9.85 36.25
C ALA A 1087 66.53 9.55 34.99
N LEU A 1088 67.07 9.78 33.79
CA LEU A 1088 66.42 9.41 32.52
C LEU A 1088 66.45 7.88 32.31
N LEU A 1089 67.61 7.25 32.48
CA LEU A 1089 67.80 5.79 32.41
C LEU A 1089 67.05 4.98 33.49
N ALA A 1090 66.51 5.65 34.52
CA ALA A 1090 65.68 5.03 35.54
C ALA A 1090 64.20 4.85 35.13
N GLY A 1091 63.79 5.41 33.99
CA GLY A 1091 62.47 5.18 33.39
C GLY A 1091 62.50 4.11 32.28
N GLU A 1092 61.33 3.58 31.93
CA GLU A 1092 61.15 2.91 30.64
C GLU A 1092 61.12 3.99 29.54
N LEU A 1093 61.95 3.82 28.52
CA LEU A 1093 62.18 4.82 27.47
C LEU A 1093 61.75 4.24 26.12
N SER A 1094 60.81 4.89 25.46
CA SER A 1094 60.32 4.50 24.14
C SER A 1094 61.17 5.10 23.01
N VAL A 1095 60.99 4.64 21.78
CA VAL A 1095 61.59 5.24 20.57
C VAL A 1095 61.28 6.76 20.43
N ASN A 1096 60.18 7.24 21.02
CA ASN A 1096 59.86 8.68 21.08
C ASN A 1096 60.82 9.47 21.99
N ASP A 1097 61.35 8.82 23.02
CA ASP A 1097 62.27 9.38 24.00
C ASP A 1097 63.74 9.33 23.53
N GLN A 1098 64.05 8.65 22.41
CA GLN A 1098 65.40 8.54 21.86
C GLN A 1098 66.11 9.90 21.75
N LYS A 1099 65.38 10.95 21.35
CA LYS A 1099 65.95 12.30 21.23
C LYS A 1099 66.38 12.89 22.58
N ALA A 1100 65.73 12.51 23.68
CA ALA A 1100 66.15 12.88 25.04
C ALA A 1100 67.34 12.03 25.50
N VAL A 1101 67.38 10.75 25.13
CA VAL A 1101 68.49 9.83 25.38
C VAL A 1101 69.77 10.32 24.69
N ASP A 1102 69.70 10.62 23.40
CA ASP A 1102 70.78 11.21 22.60
C ASP A 1102 71.26 12.54 23.20
N ALA A 1103 70.33 13.41 23.60
CA ALA A 1103 70.65 14.71 24.18
C ALA A 1103 71.31 14.60 25.56
N ALA A 1104 70.92 13.64 26.39
CA ALA A 1104 71.58 13.36 27.67
C ALA A 1104 72.99 12.79 27.46
N ALA A 1105 73.21 11.97 26.42
CA ALA A 1105 74.51 11.43 26.09
C ALA A 1105 75.46 12.54 25.61
N GLN A 1106 74.96 13.45 24.77
CA GLN A 1106 75.69 14.64 24.35
C GLN A 1106 75.96 15.60 25.53
N ALA A 1107 75.00 15.79 26.45
CA ALA A 1107 75.20 16.65 27.62
C ALA A 1107 76.32 16.14 28.55
N ILE A 1108 76.50 14.82 28.68
CA ILE A 1108 77.66 14.24 29.37
C ILE A 1108 78.95 14.52 28.60
N ALA A 1109 78.97 14.32 27.27
CA ALA A 1109 80.15 14.59 26.46
C ALA A 1109 80.58 16.07 26.54
N ASP A 1110 79.63 17.00 26.44
CA ASP A 1110 79.85 18.44 26.58
C ASP A 1110 80.37 18.80 27.97
N ALA A 1111 79.90 18.13 29.03
CA ALA A 1111 80.37 18.34 30.40
C ALA A 1111 81.77 17.74 30.68
N ILE A 1112 82.14 16.67 29.97
CA ILE A 1112 83.52 16.12 29.99
C ILE A 1112 84.48 17.10 29.31
N ASP A 1113 84.14 17.58 28.12
CA ASP A 1113 84.95 18.57 27.38
C ASP A 1113 85.02 19.93 28.09
N GLY A 1114 84.03 20.25 28.94
CA GLY A 1114 83.98 21.44 29.79
C GLY A 1114 84.85 21.45 31.05
N LEU A 1115 85.64 20.40 31.31
CA LEU A 1115 86.45 20.29 32.54
C LEU A 1115 87.68 21.22 32.57
N GLU A 1116 87.67 22.19 33.50
CA GLU A 1116 88.75 23.17 33.70
C GLU A 1116 89.76 22.72 34.77
N LYS A 1117 91.07 22.96 34.58
CA LYS A 1117 92.11 22.48 35.51
C LYS A 1117 92.38 23.43 36.68
N ALA A 1118 92.51 22.88 37.88
CA ALA A 1118 92.85 23.59 39.10
C ALA A 1118 94.35 23.95 39.18
N THR A 1119 94.66 25.11 39.77
CA THR A 1119 96.02 25.64 39.92
C THR A 1119 96.36 25.95 41.38
N ASP A 1120 97.57 25.58 41.82
CA ASP A 1120 98.04 25.69 43.22
C ASP A 1120 98.30 27.17 43.65
N PRO A 1121 98.08 27.59 44.92
CA PRO A 1121 97.91 29.01 45.28
C PRO A 1121 99.01 29.68 46.13
N GLU A 1122 99.32 30.95 45.85
CA GLU A 1122 99.94 31.94 46.77
C GLU A 1122 99.96 33.36 46.13
N PRO A 1123 100.21 34.47 46.86
CA PRO A 1123 99.51 34.98 48.05
C PRO A 1123 98.91 36.40 47.82
N GLY A 1124 97.78 36.74 48.48
CA GLY A 1124 96.97 37.93 48.14
C GLY A 1124 97.28 39.26 48.85
N THR A 1125 96.40 40.26 48.66
CA THR A 1125 96.14 41.37 49.62
C THR A 1125 94.79 42.07 49.37
N ASP A 1126 94.29 42.69 50.44
CA ASP A 1126 92.97 43.32 50.70
C ASP A 1126 92.88 44.80 50.18
N PRO A 1127 91.80 45.63 50.36
CA PRO A 1127 90.51 45.39 51.07
C PRO A 1127 89.18 46.01 50.50
N GLU A 1128 88.04 45.40 50.92
CA GLU A 1128 86.71 45.97 51.34
C GLU A 1128 85.87 46.98 50.50
N PRO A 1129 84.56 47.23 50.83
CA PRO A 1129 83.57 46.46 51.64
C PRO A 1129 82.13 46.34 51.04
N GLY A 1130 81.23 45.48 51.60
CA GLY A 1130 79.76 45.62 51.36
C GLY A 1130 78.75 44.48 51.71
N THR A 1131 78.37 44.33 52.99
CA THR A 1131 77.03 43.90 53.54
C THR A 1131 76.22 42.66 53.05
N GLU A 1132 76.07 41.64 53.94
CA GLU A 1132 74.83 41.02 54.55
C GLU A 1132 73.50 40.72 53.76
N PRO A 1133 72.56 39.84 54.25
CA PRO A 1133 72.66 38.59 55.07
C PRO A 1133 71.62 37.44 54.79
N GLY A 1134 71.78 36.24 55.41
CA GLY A 1134 70.68 35.27 55.79
C GLY A 1134 70.47 33.99 54.94
N THR A 1135 70.92 32.77 55.31
CA THR A 1135 70.32 31.70 56.18
C THR A 1135 69.06 30.97 55.63
N LYS A 1136 69.03 29.66 55.24
CA LYS A 1136 69.18 28.33 55.96
C LYS A 1136 68.01 27.94 56.90
N PRO A 1137 67.71 26.64 57.24
CA PRO A 1137 68.20 25.30 56.76
C PRO A 1137 67.08 24.18 56.61
N SER A 1138 67.32 22.98 56.01
CA SER A 1138 67.62 21.59 56.54
C SER A 1138 66.50 20.56 56.87
N GLU A 1139 66.75 19.30 56.45
CA GLU A 1139 66.62 17.99 57.16
C GLU A 1139 65.30 17.18 57.35
N GLU A 1140 65.38 15.92 56.86
CA GLU A 1140 64.95 14.60 57.40
C GLU A 1140 63.47 14.14 57.60
N ASN A 1141 63.33 12.80 57.48
CA ASN A 1141 62.16 11.92 57.67
C ASN A 1141 62.07 11.46 59.16
N PRO A 1142 60.96 10.90 59.72
CA PRO A 1142 60.33 9.66 59.22
C PRO A 1142 58.81 9.47 59.53
N THR A 1143 58.33 8.24 59.30
CA THR A 1143 56.97 7.68 59.48
C THR A 1143 56.31 7.81 60.86
N THR A 1144 54.97 7.93 60.94
CA THR A 1144 54.02 6.95 61.57
C THR A 1144 52.57 7.46 61.66
N GLY A 1145 51.59 6.54 61.57
CA GLY A 1145 50.38 6.52 62.43
C GLY A 1145 49.13 7.34 62.04
N GLU A 1146 48.02 6.64 61.81
CA GLU A 1146 46.63 7.13 61.98
C GLU A 1146 46.32 7.51 63.46
N PRO A 1147 45.30 8.35 63.81
CA PRO A 1147 43.88 8.06 63.47
C PRO A 1147 42.87 9.24 63.35
N PHE A 1148 41.65 8.90 62.87
CA PHE A 1148 40.30 9.43 63.18
C PHE A 1148 40.08 10.83 63.81
N GLY A 1149 39.17 11.63 63.21
CA GLY A 1149 38.56 12.80 63.89
C GLY A 1149 37.51 13.60 63.08
N ALA A 1150 36.25 13.14 63.02
CA ALA A 1150 35.21 13.74 62.17
C ALA A 1150 34.38 14.88 62.82
N ARG A 1151 34.04 15.92 62.02
CA ARG A 1151 32.89 16.87 62.08
C ARG A 1151 33.14 18.04 61.10
N GLY A 1152 32.27 18.42 60.15
CA GLY A 1152 31.01 17.84 59.66
C GLY A 1152 29.81 18.81 59.72
N LEU A 1153 29.31 19.26 58.55
CA LEU A 1153 27.90 19.62 58.32
C LEU A 1153 27.56 19.68 56.79
N LEU A 1154 26.26 19.53 56.48
CA LEU A 1154 25.61 19.49 55.16
C LEU A 1154 24.89 20.86 54.89
N PRO A 1155 24.05 21.11 53.83
CA PRO A 1155 23.51 20.21 52.78
C PRO A 1155 23.32 20.80 51.33
N LEU A 1156 22.64 20.00 50.47
CA LEU A 1156 21.70 20.35 49.36
C LEU A 1156 22.19 20.64 47.90
N THR A 1157 22.17 19.57 47.08
CA THR A 1157 21.42 19.36 45.79
C THR A 1157 21.42 20.34 44.59
N ALA A 1158 21.54 19.73 43.38
CA ALA A 1158 20.69 19.85 42.17
C ALA A 1158 21.17 20.59 40.88
N LEU A 1159 21.37 19.76 39.83
CA LEU A 1159 20.95 19.85 38.41
C LEU A 1159 21.47 20.92 37.40
N SER A 1160 21.69 20.41 36.16
CA SER A 1160 21.52 20.95 34.77
C SER A 1160 21.46 22.47 34.47
N ALA A 1161 21.92 23.01 33.32
CA ALA A 1161 22.66 22.53 32.12
C ALA A 1161 23.27 23.78 31.37
N LEU A 1162 23.54 23.92 30.06
CA LEU A 1162 23.31 23.19 28.79
C LEU A 1162 24.32 23.65 27.69
N MET A 1163 24.18 23.11 26.47
CA MET A 1163 24.76 23.45 25.15
C MET A 1163 24.66 24.95 24.71
N ALA A 1164 25.33 25.46 23.66
CA ALA A 1164 26.52 25.04 22.86
C ALA A 1164 26.94 26.17 21.87
N ALA A 1165 28.05 25.95 21.10
CA ALA A 1165 28.39 26.60 19.81
C ALA A 1165 28.67 28.14 19.85
N ALA A 1166 29.22 28.82 18.83
CA ALA A 1166 29.92 28.52 17.56
C ALA A 1166 30.54 29.86 17.03
N ALA A 1167 31.36 29.98 15.97
CA ALA A 1167 32.42 29.18 15.32
C ALA A 1167 33.11 30.13 14.29
N LEU A 1168 34.32 29.84 13.77
CA LEU A 1168 34.95 30.72 12.75
C LEU A 1168 35.97 30.04 11.80
N LEU A 1169 35.95 30.48 10.53
CA LEU A 1169 36.84 30.17 9.39
C LEU A 1169 36.66 28.76 8.75
N GLY A 1170 36.22 28.59 7.50
CA GLY A 1170 35.52 29.50 6.57
C GLY A 1170 36.12 29.62 5.16
N ARG A 1171 35.26 29.90 4.16
CA ARG A 1171 35.47 29.97 2.68
C ARG A 1171 35.36 28.61 1.97
N ARG A 1172 34.82 28.50 0.73
CA ARG A 1172 34.14 29.45 -0.18
C ARG A 1172 33.48 28.65 -1.33
N TYR A 1173 32.29 29.04 -1.78
CA TYR A 1173 32.05 29.44 -3.18
C TYR A 1173 30.73 30.23 -3.29
N THR A 1174 30.47 30.91 -4.41
CA THR A 1174 29.32 31.82 -4.57
C THR A 1174 28.63 31.68 -5.92
N ARG A 1175 27.30 31.57 -5.92
CA ARG A 1175 26.44 31.97 -7.06
C ARG A 1175 25.50 33.10 -6.64
N ARG A 1176 24.98 33.83 -7.63
CA ARG A 1176 24.06 34.96 -7.45
C ARG A 1176 22.66 34.55 -7.91
N ARG A 1177 21.63 34.95 -7.17
CA ARG A 1177 20.45 35.61 -7.74
C ARG A 1177 20.33 36.98 -7.05
N GLY A 1178 19.78 37.96 -7.76
CA GLY A 1178 19.57 39.31 -7.23
C GLY A 1178 18.11 39.67 -7.37
N GLY A 1179 17.48 40.14 -6.30
CA GLY A 1179 16.08 40.54 -6.30
C GLY A 1179 15.88 42.04 -6.56
N PHE A 1180 14.85 42.35 -7.34
CA PHE A 1180 14.09 43.61 -7.33
C PHE A 1180 12.63 43.24 -7.68
N GLY A 1181 11.59 43.84 -7.09
CA GLY A 1181 11.57 44.75 -5.96
C GLY A 1181 10.60 45.91 -6.16
N LYS A 1182 9.46 45.85 -5.45
CA LYS A 1182 8.19 46.56 -5.69
C LYS A 1182 7.33 45.95 -6.77
#